data_AF-A0A6M0SJK8-F1
#
_entry.id   AF-A0A6M0SJK8-F1
#
_cell.length_a   1.000
_cell.length_b   1.000
_cell.length_c   1.000
_cell.angle_alpha   90.00
_cell.angle_beta   90.00
_cell.angle_gamma   90.00
#
_symmetry.space_group_name_H-M   'P 1'
#
loop_
_entity.id
_entity.type
_entity.pdbx_description
1 polymer ?
#
loop_
_entity_poly.entity_id
_entity_poly.type
_entity_poly.pdbx_seq_one_letter_code
_entity_poly.pdbx_strand_id
1 'polypeptide(L)'
;MPLLNVLTHTRIVDVVNPRVSVACRRGKTSITPKTVIFDPHIDNLNLLLDGLQANVQAYVLTKERDGIEQITTFLQQNPTHDLTLIGHGFPGGMGLGSATLELQNLDDYAQQLERWFASTNQAKLTLMACNVAQDNVGQDFIQRLTEITSATIIASAKVLGNGEWLPVANSLFTPETLQGYQGTLAWTQVGSGAISQDIANDFDIELDSQGRPYIIFQDGGNDLKLTVKQFNGVDWVTVGTPGFPGGNASFAGLEFDSNDTPYVVFKDSANRNRASVMKFDGNDWVYVGRPGFSAGGLKDISLTFDGDRAYIAYTDRNQDGRATVQTFNGTTWVNVGQPGFSSGEIEAADLNVDGNGVPYIAYLSASGRTNRVTVQRFINGQWSVVGTEAFSIGAESYAPDIEFDNNNVPYVVYRARGNGEGNKAIVERFNGTDWVQVGNNNASTAGGFHPDIEFDNNNVLHLAIVDQAKKDKVSVRVLENDTWVYLGDSGFSIGPMNFPDLEFDVNNIPYVLYRETFDAEGAIVKGAVVKRLGEPPEVVDEIAPVLESIRRKTPTDEVVSGDTVVFEVTFSEAVTNVGLEDFVINGDPTATIDSVTAIDSTRYEISVTVHASAPPNNIVGIDLAGNPDITDIVGNGLTLREPTIDEVYTITEPELPDPVEEEEEPVVPEPPVPDPEVPVTNPDPEEPSEEPPTAGPDNGNDDSPLNGLLTVLPSTNGVEVTELGNDNTIRLTFLQGTITEVKDVMVFGAGTSPTDFGEPIGQFSLLNYNELAMNMLPLFTVDSDRIDPGEQLQFAIRDNGQTLFATSSSVSDSEVLLDFSNGVSLSVELATATVNTNLLVNDAQSIDLTAQSSELAMSFSVYREAAMDNTIDFYTTDFANGGIIDTFTGQTLMPGDVGYEEAAIANRLNINLSGTNGQTNTFEASLTGGLHLGIFVIIDGIDPTVDEVVFSHSGANTGNNDHIKHLGDNAFGIEDQAGLGDRDFDDVVVRFSTI
;
A
#
# COMPACT_ATOMS: atom_id res chain seq x y z
N MET A 1 21.77 -65.65 6.81
CA MET A 1 22.49 -64.99 5.68
C MET A 1 21.45 -64.54 4.69
N PRO A 2 21.56 -63.35 4.06
CA PRO A 2 21.91 -62.02 4.61
C PRO A 2 20.91 -60.89 4.19
N LEU A 3 20.76 -59.81 5.00
CA LEU A 3 21.18 -58.38 4.81
C LEU A 3 20.38 -57.54 3.79
N LEU A 4 19.78 -56.40 4.19
CA LEU A 4 20.44 -55.07 4.26
C LEU A 4 19.55 -54.03 5.01
N ASN A 5 20.23 -53.10 5.70
CA ASN A 5 19.71 -52.01 6.56
C ASN A 5 19.23 -50.79 5.77
N VAL A 6 18.30 -50.01 6.35
CA VAL A 6 18.45 -48.55 6.55
C VAL A 6 17.85 -48.18 7.91
N LEU A 7 18.63 -47.42 8.70
CA LEU A 7 18.31 -46.92 10.04
C LEU A 7 17.59 -45.56 9.93
N THR A 8 16.49 -45.38 10.66
CA THR A 8 16.07 -44.08 11.18
C THR A 8 15.76 -44.25 12.67
N HIS A 9 16.59 -43.63 13.52
CA HIS A 9 16.36 -43.54 14.97
C HIS A 9 15.72 -42.18 15.25
N THR A 10 14.40 -42.14 15.36
CA THR A 10 13.71 -41.02 16.01
C THR A 10 13.76 -41.27 17.51
N ARG A 11 14.51 -40.46 18.24
CA ARG A 11 14.61 -40.55 19.70
C ARG A 11 13.54 -39.63 20.29
N ILE A 12 12.39 -40.20 20.62
CA ILE A 12 11.38 -39.54 21.45
C ILE A 12 12.00 -39.36 22.84
N VAL A 13 12.10 -38.11 23.31
CA VAL A 13 12.49 -37.80 24.69
C VAL A 13 11.21 -37.54 25.48
N ASP A 14 10.76 -38.55 26.20
CA ASP A 14 9.71 -38.43 27.21
C ASP A 14 10.21 -37.63 28.43
N VAL A 15 9.32 -36.75 28.89
CA VAL A 15 9.42 -35.98 30.13
C VAL A 15 9.26 -36.92 31.34
N VAL A 16 9.93 -36.58 32.46
CA VAL A 16 9.88 -37.19 33.82
C VAL A 16 10.89 -38.31 34.14
N ASN A 17 12.14 -37.94 34.48
CA ASN A 17 12.88 -38.47 35.65
C ASN A 17 14.24 -37.75 35.90
N PRO A 18 14.59 -37.30 37.12
CA PRO A 18 15.88 -36.70 37.40
C PRO A 18 16.88 -37.80 37.79
N ARG A 19 17.71 -38.27 36.85
CA ARG A 19 19.01 -38.91 37.09
C ARG A 19 19.63 -39.40 35.78
N VAL A 20 20.52 -38.59 35.19
CA VAL A 20 21.65 -39.13 34.43
C VAL A 20 22.89 -38.30 34.76
N SER A 21 23.69 -38.79 35.68
CA SER A 21 25.09 -38.40 35.83
C SER A 21 25.92 -39.26 34.86
N VAL A 22 26.52 -38.64 33.84
CA VAL A 22 27.54 -39.30 33.01
C VAL A 22 28.91 -39.05 33.64
N ALA A 23 29.57 -40.13 34.03
CA ALA A 23 30.84 -40.12 34.73
C ALA A 23 32.04 -39.78 33.82
N CYS A 24 32.92 -38.95 34.39
CA CYS A 24 34.21 -38.47 33.93
C CYS A 24 35.18 -39.54 33.37
N ARG A 25 35.88 -39.22 32.27
CA ARG A 25 37.27 -39.68 32.04
C ARG A 25 38.24 -38.54 32.36
N ARG A 26 39.21 -38.83 33.25
CA ARG A 26 40.15 -37.90 33.87
C ARG A 26 41.11 -37.23 32.86
N GLY A 27 40.99 -35.91 32.75
CA GLY A 27 42.05 -34.96 32.43
C GLY A 27 41.75 -33.67 33.20
N LYS A 28 42.66 -33.23 34.08
CA LYS A 28 42.44 -32.11 35.01
C LYS A 28 42.49 -30.75 34.29
N THR A 29 41.32 -30.12 34.15
CA THR A 29 41.09 -28.69 34.39
C THR A 29 39.69 -28.58 34.98
N SER A 30 39.57 -28.10 36.21
CA SER A 30 38.28 -27.83 36.86
C SER A 30 37.70 -26.56 36.24
N ILE A 31 37.06 -26.70 35.09
CA ILE A 31 36.29 -25.62 34.47
C ILE A 31 34.90 -25.68 35.12
N THR A 32 34.53 -24.64 35.87
CA THR A 32 33.17 -24.55 36.41
C THR A 32 32.19 -24.46 35.22
N PRO A 33 31.19 -25.33 35.12
CA PRO A 33 30.25 -25.29 33.99
C PRO A 33 29.46 -23.98 34.00
N LYS A 34 29.21 -23.41 32.82
CA LYS A 34 28.36 -22.23 32.65
C LYS A 34 26.90 -22.67 32.68
N THR A 35 26.06 -21.97 33.41
CA THR A 35 24.63 -22.27 33.47
C THR A 35 23.89 -21.38 32.48
N VAL A 36 23.16 -22.00 31.56
CA VAL A 36 22.30 -21.31 30.59
C VAL A 36 20.85 -21.74 30.84
N ILE A 37 19.94 -20.78 30.90
CA ILE A 37 18.51 -21.03 30.99
C ILE A 37 17.84 -20.40 29.77
N PHE A 38 17.07 -21.19 29.04
CA PHE A 38 16.34 -20.78 27.85
C PHE A 38 14.88 -20.52 28.18
N ASP A 39 14.38 -19.38 27.74
CA ASP A 39 12.95 -19.16 27.54
C ASP A 39 12.45 -20.06 26.39
N PRO A 40 11.29 -20.72 26.55
CA PRO A 40 10.76 -21.66 25.57
C PRO A 40 10.13 -21.01 24.33
N HIS A 41 9.95 -19.69 24.29
CA HIS A 41 9.36 -18.98 23.15
C HIS A 41 10.40 -18.53 22.13
N ILE A 42 11.69 -18.83 22.36
CA ILE A 42 12.76 -18.53 21.40
C ILE A 42 12.54 -19.28 20.09
N ASP A 43 12.57 -18.53 19.00
CA ASP A 43 12.55 -19.08 17.64
C ASP A 43 13.71 -20.06 17.43
N ASN A 44 13.42 -21.19 16.81
CA ASN A 44 14.40 -22.24 16.49
C ASN A 44 15.29 -22.66 17.69
N LEU A 45 14.69 -22.76 18.89
CA LEU A 45 15.38 -23.15 20.12
C LEU A 45 16.22 -24.44 19.99
N ASN A 46 15.78 -25.40 19.17
CA ASN A 46 16.50 -26.66 18.94
C ASN A 46 17.88 -26.43 18.33
N LEU A 47 18.02 -25.49 17.38
CA LEU A 47 19.30 -25.14 16.79
C LEU A 47 20.29 -24.61 17.86
N LEU A 48 19.79 -23.78 18.78
CA LEU A 48 20.60 -23.27 19.89
C LEU A 48 21.00 -24.39 20.86
N LEU A 49 20.07 -25.28 21.21
CA LEU A 49 20.34 -26.41 22.10
C LEU A 49 21.36 -27.39 21.51
N ASP A 50 21.26 -27.71 20.22
CA ASP A 50 22.18 -28.60 19.51
C ASP A 50 23.58 -27.96 19.36
N GLY A 51 23.64 -26.64 19.30
CA GLY A 51 24.87 -25.85 19.20
C GLY A 51 25.65 -25.64 20.49
N LEU A 52 25.18 -26.15 21.63
CA LEU A 52 25.82 -25.89 22.93
C LEU A 52 27.23 -26.49 23.05
N GLN A 53 28.17 -25.69 23.56
CA GLN A 53 29.53 -26.13 23.88
C GLN A 53 29.54 -27.16 25.04
N ALA A 54 30.49 -28.09 25.01
CA ALA A 54 30.52 -29.25 25.93
C ALA A 54 30.61 -28.92 27.44
N ASN A 55 30.98 -27.70 27.81
CA ASN A 55 31.08 -27.22 29.20
C ASN A 55 29.90 -26.35 29.65
N VAL A 56 28.80 -26.34 28.89
CA VAL A 56 27.58 -25.59 29.20
C VAL A 56 26.50 -26.51 29.75
N GLN A 57 25.87 -26.10 30.85
CA GLN A 57 24.71 -26.76 31.43
C GLN A 57 23.47 -25.94 31.07
N ALA A 58 22.59 -26.51 30.24
CA ALA A 58 21.34 -25.87 29.83
C ALA A 58 20.13 -26.36 30.62
N TYR A 59 19.15 -25.47 30.80
CA TYR A 59 17.82 -25.77 31.30
C TYR A 59 16.79 -24.98 30.48
N VAL A 60 15.71 -25.61 30.04
CA VAL A 60 14.64 -24.97 29.28
C VAL A 60 13.44 -24.80 30.21
N LEU A 61 12.89 -23.60 30.30
CA LEU A 61 11.68 -23.34 31.09
C LEU A 61 10.45 -23.96 30.41
N THR A 62 9.40 -24.22 31.17
CA THR A 62 8.09 -24.58 30.61
C THR A 62 7.26 -23.32 30.35
N LYS A 63 6.56 -23.27 29.21
CA LYS A 63 5.80 -22.10 28.74
C LYS A 63 4.71 -21.68 29.74
N GLU A 64 4.10 -22.64 30.43
CA GLU A 64 2.87 -22.45 31.22
C GLU A 64 3.12 -21.96 32.66
N ARG A 65 4.38 -21.87 33.08
CA ARG A 65 4.75 -21.56 34.47
C ARG A 65 5.55 -20.27 34.55
N ASP A 66 5.43 -19.60 35.69
CA ASP A 66 6.23 -18.42 36.03
C ASP A 66 7.74 -18.77 35.95
N GLY A 67 8.45 -18.14 35.02
CA GLY A 67 9.85 -18.42 34.78
C GLY A 67 10.76 -18.04 35.94
N ILE A 68 10.44 -16.97 36.69
CA ILE A 68 11.22 -16.53 37.85
C ILE A 68 11.14 -17.58 38.96
N GLU A 69 9.97 -18.17 39.21
CA GLU A 69 9.77 -19.28 40.15
C GLU A 69 10.58 -20.53 39.73
N GLN A 70 10.50 -20.90 38.46
CA GLN A 70 11.22 -22.04 37.89
C GLN A 70 12.75 -21.88 38.04
N ILE A 71 13.28 -20.72 37.65
CA ILE A 71 14.71 -20.39 37.77
C ILE A 71 15.13 -20.46 39.24
N THR A 72 14.35 -19.85 40.15
CA THR A 72 14.65 -19.85 41.59
C THR A 72 14.77 -21.27 42.13
N THR A 73 13.83 -22.15 41.75
CA THR A 73 13.81 -23.55 42.17
C THR A 73 15.00 -24.32 41.61
N PHE A 74 15.34 -24.10 40.34
CA PHE A 74 16.47 -24.73 39.67
C PHE A 74 17.81 -24.34 40.31
N LEU A 75 18.04 -23.06 40.58
CA LEU A 75 19.29 -22.53 41.14
C LEU A 75 19.53 -22.94 42.59
N GLN A 76 18.47 -23.17 43.37
CA GLN A 76 18.60 -23.75 44.72
C GLN A 76 19.17 -25.17 44.69
N GLN A 77 18.89 -25.93 43.63
CA GLN A 77 19.39 -27.29 43.44
C GLN A 77 20.71 -27.33 42.68
N ASN A 78 20.98 -26.31 41.85
CA ASN A 78 22.15 -26.19 41.00
C ASN A 78 22.79 -24.80 41.16
N PRO A 79 23.47 -24.53 42.30
CA PRO A 79 24.06 -23.21 42.53
C PRO A 79 25.12 -22.87 41.49
N THR A 80 25.05 -21.65 40.96
CA THR A 80 26.02 -21.10 40.01
C THR A 80 26.45 -19.69 40.40
N HIS A 81 27.57 -19.25 39.86
CA HIS A 81 28.04 -17.87 39.93
C HIS A 81 28.07 -17.19 38.56
N ASP A 82 27.80 -17.92 37.48
CA ASP A 82 27.74 -17.42 36.10
C ASP A 82 26.49 -18.01 35.44
N LEU A 83 25.44 -17.18 35.38
CA LEU A 83 24.14 -17.52 34.82
C LEU A 83 23.92 -16.69 33.56
N THR A 84 23.54 -17.36 32.47
CA THR A 84 23.00 -16.70 31.27
C THR A 84 21.53 -17.07 31.11
N LEU A 85 20.67 -16.06 31.01
CA LEU A 85 19.29 -16.21 30.59
C LEU A 85 19.23 -15.85 29.10
N ILE A 86 18.60 -16.69 28.30
CA ILE A 86 18.37 -16.45 26.87
C ILE A 86 16.87 -16.43 26.69
N GLY A 87 16.35 -15.41 25.99
CA GLY A 87 14.93 -15.23 25.76
C GLY A 87 14.66 -14.01 24.90
N HIS A 88 13.40 -13.74 24.62
CA HIS A 88 13.03 -12.49 23.96
C HIS A 88 13.10 -11.31 24.95
N GLY A 89 13.42 -10.12 24.44
CA GLY A 89 13.68 -8.94 25.27
C GLY A 89 13.19 -7.62 24.68
N PHE A 90 12.92 -6.69 25.58
CA PHE A 90 12.44 -5.34 25.28
C PHE A 90 13.09 -4.32 26.23
N PRO A 91 13.06 -3.00 25.94
CA PRO A 91 13.58 -1.98 26.85
C PRO A 91 13.12 -2.18 28.31
N GLY A 92 14.05 -2.50 29.21
CA GLY A 92 13.79 -2.68 30.63
C GLY A 92 13.17 -4.01 31.06
N GLY A 93 13.19 -5.06 30.21
CA GLY A 93 12.76 -6.39 30.62
C GLY A 93 12.96 -7.52 29.60
N MET A 94 12.58 -8.73 30.00
CA MET A 94 12.60 -9.93 29.15
C MET A 94 11.51 -10.95 29.52
N GLY A 95 11.04 -11.72 28.53
CA GLY A 95 10.11 -12.84 28.74
C GLY A 95 10.78 -14.07 29.37
N LEU A 96 10.10 -14.70 30.34
CA LEU A 96 10.55 -15.93 31.02
C LEU A 96 9.35 -16.83 31.37
N GLY A 97 9.11 -17.85 30.55
CA GLY A 97 7.94 -18.73 30.64
C GLY A 97 6.65 -17.92 30.52
N SER A 98 5.73 -18.07 31.49
CA SER A 98 4.50 -17.27 31.51
C SER A 98 4.67 -15.88 32.14
N ALA A 99 5.87 -15.56 32.66
CA ALA A 99 6.16 -14.34 33.39
C ALA A 99 7.08 -13.43 32.58
N THR A 100 7.19 -12.19 33.03
CA THR A 100 8.07 -11.18 32.45
C THR A 100 8.96 -10.67 33.58
N LEU A 101 10.27 -10.59 33.38
CA LEU A 101 11.18 -9.94 34.31
C LEU A 101 11.38 -8.50 33.83
N GLU A 102 10.73 -7.53 34.47
CA GLU A 102 10.71 -6.13 34.01
C GLU A 102 10.82 -5.14 35.18
N LEU A 103 11.26 -3.92 34.90
CA LEU A 103 11.49 -2.88 35.92
C LEU A 103 10.29 -2.71 36.86
N GLN A 104 9.07 -2.78 36.35
CA GLN A 104 7.86 -2.51 37.11
C GLN A 104 7.49 -3.63 38.10
N ASN A 105 8.02 -4.84 37.94
CA ASN A 105 7.71 -5.99 38.81
C ASN A 105 8.92 -6.55 39.56
N LEU A 106 10.12 -5.96 39.38
CA LEU A 106 11.34 -6.40 40.08
C LEU A 106 11.18 -6.46 41.60
N ASP A 107 10.47 -5.49 42.17
CA ASP A 107 10.24 -5.43 43.62
C ASP A 107 9.33 -6.54 44.14
N ASP A 108 8.36 -6.97 43.32
CA ASP A 108 7.49 -8.10 43.65
C ASP A 108 8.28 -9.42 43.67
N TYR A 109 9.29 -9.55 42.81
CA TYR A 109 10.18 -10.71 42.73
C TYR A 109 11.43 -10.62 43.61
N ALA A 110 11.65 -9.53 44.35
CA ALA A 110 12.91 -9.25 45.04
C ALA A 110 13.39 -10.43 45.93
N GLN A 111 12.49 -11.04 46.71
CA GLN A 111 12.85 -12.18 47.58
C GLN A 111 13.30 -13.43 46.82
N GLN A 112 12.82 -13.63 45.60
CA GLN A 112 13.22 -14.75 44.75
C GLN A 112 14.57 -14.45 44.09
N LEU A 113 14.72 -13.24 43.55
CA LEU A 113 15.94 -12.78 42.88
C LEU A 113 17.15 -12.74 43.82
N GLU A 114 16.98 -12.30 45.07
CA GLU A 114 18.02 -12.34 46.12
C GLU A 114 18.57 -13.77 46.36
N ARG A 115 17.76 -14.80 46.11
CA ARG A 115 18.15 -16.21 46.33
C ARG A 115 18.95 -16.81 45.17
N TRP A 116 18.91 -16.21 43.98
CA TRP A 116 19.56 -16.77 42.78
C TRP A 116 21.06 -16.97 42.97
N PHE A 117 21.71 -16.06 43.72
CA PHE A 117 23.14 -16.06 43.95
C PHE A 117 23.54 -16.14 45.42
N ALA A 118 22.65 -16.60 46.31
CA ALA A 118 22.90 -16.65 47.77
C ALA A 118 24.14 -17.46 48.19
N SER A 119 24.77 -18.20 47.28
CA SER A 119 25.97 -19.01 47.52
C SER A 119 27.29 -18.34 47.11
N THR A 120 27.27 -17.14 46.53
CA THR A 120 28.47 -16.46 45.99
C THR A 120 28.41 -14.93 46.14
N ASN A 121 29.58 -14.30 46.24
CA ASN A 121 29.73 -12.83 46.22
C ASN A 121 30.34 -12.31 44.91
N GLN A 122 30.51 -13.18 43.92
CA GLN A 122 31.06 -12.86 42.59
C GLN A 122 30.08 -13.32 41.51
N ALA A 123 28.79 -13.03 41.73
CA ALA A 123 27.74 -13.41 40.81
C ALA A 123 27.81 -12.61 39.51
N LYS A 124 27.58 -13.30 38.40
CA LYS A 124 27.42 -12.73 37.07
C LYS A 124 26.11 -13.21 36.48
N LEU A 125 25.32 -12.27 35.98
CA LEU A 125 24.07 -12.52 35.29
C LEU A 125 24.15 -11.93 33.89
N THR A 126 24.05 -12.76 32.86
CA THR A 126 23.93 -12.32 31.47
C THR A 126 22.48 -12.45 31.04
N LEU A 127 21.88 -11.36 30.58
CA LEU A 127 20.58 -11.31 29.92
C LEU A 127 20.84 -11.24 28.41
N MET A 128 20.81 -12.40 27.75
CA MET A 128 20.95 -12.52 26.31
C MET A 128 19.56 -12.45 25.68
N ALA A 129 19.05 -11.22 25.64
CA ALA A 129 17.77 -10.86 25.05
C ALA A 129 17.90 -9.49 24.40
N CYS A 130 17.08 -9.20 23.38
CA CYS A 130 17.14 -7.94 22.65
C CYS A 130 16.84 -6.74 23.55
N ASN A 131 17.51 -5.62 23.32
CA ASN A 131 17.11 -4.29 23.80
C ASN A 131 16.91 -4.09 25.31
N VAL A 132 17.24 -5.07 26.16
CA VAL A 132 16.99 -5.03 27.61
C VAL A 132 17.61 -3.80 28.29
N ALA A 133 18.79 -3.39 27.85
CA ALA A 133 19.52 -2.22 28.35
C ALA A 133 19.39 -1.00 27.43
N GLN A 134 18.45 -1.03 26.48
CA GLN A 134 18.12 0.13 25.64
C GLN A 134 17.49 1.22 26.51
N ASP A 135 17.83 2.48 26.23
CA ASP A 135 17.27 3.68 26.87
C ASP A 135 17.38 3.78 28.41
N ASN A 136 16.78 4.82 28.99
CA ASN A 136 16.82 5.09 30.43
C ASN A 136 16.05 4.04 31.25
N VAL A 137 14.95 3.51 30.73
CA VAL A 137 14.18 2.43 31.37
C VAL A 137 15.02 1.16 31.45
N GLY A 138 15.75 0.83 30.37
CA GLY A 138 16.71 -0.26 30.39
C GLY A 138 17.83 -0.06 31.40
N GLN A 139 18.41 1.14 31.50
CA GLN A 139 19.43 1.42 32.51
C GLN A 139 18.90 1.32 33.95
N ASP A 140 17.69 1.83 34.22
CA ASP A 140 17.05 1.73 35.53
C ASP A 140 16.73 0.28 35.89
N PHE A 141 16.28 -0.54 34.92
CA PHE A 141 16.08 -1.98 35.10
C PHE A 141 17.38 -2.68 35.51
N ILE A 142 18.47 -2.45 34.78
CA ILE A 142 19.77 -3.07 35.08
C ILE A 142 20.30 -2.62 36.44
N GLN A 143 20.16 -1.34 36.77
CA GLN A 143 20.55 -0.80 38.08
C GLN A 143 19.74 -1.46 39.21
N ARG A 144 18.42 -1.52 39.08
CA ARG A 144 17.55 -2.11 40.11
C ARG A 144 17.78 -3.61 40.28
N LEU A 145 17.94 -4.34 39.18
CA LEU A 145 18.24 -5.78 39.23
C LEU A 145 19.63 -6.04 39.83
N THR A 146 20.60 -5.16 39.60
CA THR A 146 21.94 -5.22 40.23
C THR A 146 21.83 -5.05 41.74
N GLU A 147 21.02 -4.11 42.22
CA GLU A 147 20.80 -3.88 43.65
C GLU A 147 20.19 -5.09 44.36
N ILE A 148 19.20 -5.74 43.74
CA ILE A 148 18.51 -6.89 44.32
C ILE A 148 19.40 -8.14 44.30
N THR A 149 20.06 -8.43 43.18
CA THR A 149 20.81 -9.68 43.00
C THR A 149 22.26 -9.61 43.49
N SER A 150 22.80 -8.40 43.67
CA SER A 150 24.23 -8.15 43.89
C SER A 150 25.15 -8.73 42.80
N ALA A 151 24.61 -9.07 41.63
CA ALA A 151 25.35 -9.64 40.51
C ALA A 151 25.90 -8.55 39.59
N THR A 152 27.01 -8.84 38.91
CA THR A 152 27.42 -8.06 37.74
C THR A 152 26.51 -8.44 36.56
N ILE A 153 25.75 -7.48 36.05
CA ILE A 153 24.78 -7.72 34.98
C ILE A 153 25.37 -7.33 33.62
N ILE A 154 25.21 -8.22 32.63
CA ILE A 154 25.48 -7.97 31.22
C ILE A 154 24.16 -8.10 30.48
N ALA A 155 23.78 -7.09 29.72
CA ALA A 155 22.56 -7.10 28.90
C ALA A 155 22.82 -6.35 27.59
N SER A 156 22.03 -6.65 26.55
CA SER A 156 22.15 -5.96 25.27
C SER A 156 21.32 -4.67 25.24
N ALA A 157 21.87 -3.61 24.65
CA ALA A 157 21.12 -2.41 24.28
C ALA A 157 20.69 -2.42 22.80
N LYS A 158 20.88 -3.56 22.12
CA LYS A 158 20.60 -3.78 20.71
C LYS A 158 19.81 -5.08 20.53
N VAL A 159 19.25 -5.27 19.34
CA VAL A 159 18.73 -6.56 18.87
C VAL A 159 19.86 -7.59 18.87
N LEU A 160 19.52 -8.83 19.24
CA LEU A 160 20.38 -10.01 19.24
C LEU A 160 19.74 -11.11 18.38
N GLY A 161 20.55 -12.06 17.92
CA GLY A 161 20.17 -13.02 16.89
C GLY A 161 20.63 -12.56 15.51
N ASN A 162 20.39 -13.37 14.49
CA ASN A 162 20.77 -13.10 13.10
C ASN A 162 22.19 -12.53 12.93
N GLY A 163 23.20 -13.26 13.40
CA GLY A 163 24.61 -12.83 13.34
C GLY A 163 25.04 -11.81 14.41
N GLU A 164 24.12 -11.11 15.07
CA GLU A 164 24.40 -10.15 16.14
C GLU A 164 24.30 -10.80 17.52
N TRP A 165 25.43 -11.04 18.18
CA TRP A 165 25.48 -11.74 19.46
C TRP A 165 26.38 -11.05 20.48
N LEU A 166 26.00 -11.12 21.77
CA LEU A 166 26.89 -10.72 22.86
C LEU A 166 28.19 -11.55 22.81
N PRO A 167 29.36 -10.99 23.16
CA PRO A 167 30.63 -11.71 23.12
C PRO A 167 30.65 -13.04 23.89
N VAL A 168 29.81 -13.17 24.92
CA VAL A 168 29.65 -14.39 25.71
C VAL A 168 29.06 -15.55 24.89
N ALA A 169 28.30 -15.29 23.82
CA ALA A 169 27.69 -16.32 22.96
C ALA A 169 28.74 -17.24 22.31
N ASN A 170 29.90 -16.70 21.90
CA ASN A 170 31.03 -17.48 21.37
C ASN A 170 31.59 -18.53 22.34
N SER A 171 31.22 -18.40 23.62
CA SER A 171 31.64 -19.31 24.67
C SER A 171 30.52 -20.23 25.16
N LEU A 172 29.32 -20.10 24.58
CA LEU A 172 28.13 -20.90 24.84
C LEU A 172 27.78 -21.80 23.66
N PHE A 173 27.95 -21.31 22.42
CA PHE A 173 27.54 -21.98 21.19
C PHE A 173 28.70 -22.25 20.23
N THR A 174 28.48 -23.11 19.24
CA THR A 174 29.39 -23.29 18.10
C THR A 174 29.26 -22.14 17.10
N PRO A 175 30.32 -21.79 16.34
CA PRO A 175 30.25 -20.78 15.29
C PRO A 175 29.17 -21.07 14.25
N GLU A 176 28.99 -22.35 13.88
CA GLU A 176 27.99 -22.78 12.90
C GLU A 176 26.56 -22.47 13.38
N THR A 177 26.28 -22.66 14.67
CA THR A 177 24.98 -22.31 15.26
C THR A 177 24.76 -20.80 15.29
N LEU A 178 25.79 -20.02 15.65
CA LEU A 178 25.65 -18.56 15.69
C LEU A 178 25.46 -17.93 14.31
N GLN A 179 26.07 -18.51 13.28
CA GLN A 179 25.90 -18.11 11.87
C GLN A 179 24.59 -18.63 11.27
N GLY A 180 24.14 -19.83 11.66
CA GLY A 180 22.92 -20.45 11.15
C GLY A 180 21.63 -19.97 11.80
N TYR A 181 21.71 -19.24 12.91
CA TYR A 181 20.53 -18.69 13.59
C TYR A 181 20.09 -17.39 12.94
N GLN A 182 19.03 -17.44 12.14
CA GLN A 182 18.50 -16.32 11.36
C GLN A 182 17.40 -15.50 12.08
N GLY A 183 16.86 -16.02 13.19
CA GLY A 183 15.85 -15.32 13.98
C GLY A 183 16.41 -14.16 14.81
N THR A 184 15.51 -13.30 15.31
CA THR A 184 15.83 -12.26 16.29
C THR A 184 15.16 -12.54 17.62
N LEU A 185 15.83 -12.24 18.73
CA LEU A 185 15.27 -12.43 20.07
C LEU A 185 14.28 -11.31 20.48
N ALA A 186 13.47 -10.80 19.57
CA ALA A 186 12.36 -9.85 19.82
C ALA A 186 11.46 -9.69 18.59
N TRP A 187 10.25 -9.16 18.82
CA TRP A 187 9.47 -8.50 17.77
C TRP A 187 10.25 -7.30 17.23
N THR A 188 10.43 -7.24 15.91
CA THR A 188 11.20 -6.18 15.23
C THR A 188 10.27 -5.26 14.45
N GLN A 189 10.56 -3.97 14.45
CA GLN A 189 9.86 -3.01 13.60
C GLN A 189 10.21 -3.26 12.13
N VAL A 190 9.20 -3.18 11.27
CA VAL A 190 9.34 -3.30 9.82
C VAL A 190 9.50 -1.90 9.23
N GLY A 191 10.57 -1.70 8.46
CA GLY A 191 10.94 -0.38 7.93
C GLY A 191 11.65 0.52 8.94
N SER A 192 12.34 1.53 8.40
CA SER A 192 13.16 2.46 9.19
C SER A 192 12.45 3.81 9.44
N GLY A 193 11.50 4.16 8.58
CA GLY A 193 10.74 5.40 8.63
C GLY A 193 9.44 5.31 9.43
N ALA A 194 8.84 6.48 9.68
CA ALA A 194 7.47 6.56 10.16
C ALA A 194 6.51 6.24 9.00
N ILE A 195 5.61 5.29 9.21
CA ILE A 195 4.58 4.91 8.22
C ILE A 195 3.63 6.08 7.94
N SER A 196 3.18 6.77 8.99
CA SER A 196 2.29 7.93 8.90
C SER A 196 2.93 9.16 9.56
N GLN A 197 2.72 10.33 8.97
CA GLN A 197 3.22 11.60 9.52
C GLN A 197 2.30 12.19 10.60
N ASP A 198 1.03 11.77 10.63
CA ASP A 198 0.04 12.10 11.66
C ASP A 198 -0.76 10.83 12.06
N ILE A 199 -1.90 11.01 12.72
CA ILE A 199 -2.82 9.96 13.15
C ILE A 199 -3.23 9.03 12.02
N ALA A 200 -3.02 7.73 12.24
CA ALA A 200 -3.58 6.64 11.46
C ALA A 200 -4.78 6.04 12.21
N ASN A 201 -5.95 6.00 11.57
CA ASN A 201 -7.13 5.27 12.03
C ASN A 201 -7.57 4.27 10.96
N ASP A 202 -8.55 3.41 11.30
CA ASP A 202 -9.23 2.52 10.37
C ASP A 202 -8.25 1.87 9.38
N PHE A 203 -7.30 1.14 9.95
CA PHE A 203 -6.18 0.57 9.22
C PHE A 203 -6.30 -0.94 9.18
N ASP A 204 -5.65 -1.50 8.17
CA ASP A 204 -5.71 -2.90 7.80
C ASP A 204 -4.35 -3.30 7.20
N ILE A 205 -3.90 -4.54 7.43
CA ILE A 205 -2.70 -5.11 6.82
C ILE A 205 -3.06 -6.37 6.04
N GLU A 206 -2.59 -6.45 4.81
CA GLU A 206 -2.76 -7.64 3.98
C GLU A 206 -1.47 -7.98 3.25
N LEU A 207 -1.25 -9.24 2.91
CA LEU A 207 -0.04 -9.70 2.23
C LEU A 207 -0.37 -10.20 0.83
N ASP A 208 0.44 -9.78 -0.15
CA ASP A 208 0.30 -10.34 -1.51
C ASP A 208 0.78 -11.79 -1.58
N SER A 209 0.55 -12.47 -2.71
CA SER A 209 0.95 -13.87 -2.91
C SER A 209 2.46 -14.14 -2.78
N GLN A 210 3.30 -13.09 -2.78
CA GLN A 210 4.74 -13.17 -2.57
C GLN A 210 5.14 -12.91 -1.11
N GLY A 211 4.18 -12.63 -0.23
CA GLY A 211 4.39 -12.32 1.17
C GLY A 211 4.86 -10.88 1.42
N ARG A 212 4.62 -9.95 0.48
CA ARG A 212 4.93 -8.53 0.71
C ARG A 212 3.76 -7.87 1.43
N PRO A 213 4.00 -7.20 2.56
CA PRO A 213 2.92 -6.58 3.33
C PRO A 213 2.54 -5.23 2.72
N TYR A 214 1.23 -5.03 2.63
CA TYR A 214 0.58 -3.79 2.29
C TYR A 214 -0.29 -3.36 3.47
N ILE A 215 -0.36 -2.06 3.69
CA ILE A 215 -1.22 -1.48 4.72
C ILE A 215 -2.06 -0.39 4.12
N ILE A 216 -3.27 -0.24 4.63
CA ILE A 216 -4.09 0.93 4.44
C ILE A 216 -4.36 1.62 5.76
N PHE A 217 -4.55 2.93 5.74
CA PHE A 217 -5.01 3.68 6.90
C PHE A 217 -5.72 4.97 6.49
N GLN A 218 -6.70 5.38 7.29
CA GLN A 218 -7.19 6.76 7.28
C GLN A 218 -6.09 7.68 7.83
N ASP A 219 -5.63 8.58 6.98
CA ASP A 219 -4.45 9.41 7.16
C ASP A 219 -4.86 10.84 7.55
N GLY A 220 -4.62 11.19 8.82
CA GLY A 220 -4.88 12.55 9.31
C GLY A 220 -3.97 13.61 8.71
N GLY A 221 -2.82 13.24 8.13
CA GLY A 221 -1.98 14.16 7.37
C GLY A 221 -2.57 14.52 6.00
N ASN A 222 -3.55 13.73 5.53
CA ASN A 222 -4.25 13.91 4.27
C ASN A 222 -5.76 14.13 4.48
N ASP A 223 -6.13 15.00 5.43
CA ASP A 223 -7.52 15.37 5.73
C ASP A 223 -8.46 14.17 6.01
N LEU A 224 -7.92 13.12 6.66
CA LEU A 224 -8.64 11.88 6.99
C LEU A 224 -9.16 11.13 5.74
N LYS A 225 -8.39 11.21 4.64
CA LYS A 225 -8.51 10.35 3.46
C LYS A 225 -7.61 9.12 3.63
N LEU A 226 -7.68 8.14 2.74
CA LEU A 226 -6.91 6.90 2.80
C LEU A 226 -5.54 7.05 2.15
N THR A 227 -4.58 6.32 2.69
CA THR A 227 -3.25 6.12 2.12
C THR A 227 -2.94 4.63 2.17
N VAL A 228 -2.40 4.08 1.07
CA VAL A 228 -1.89 2.70 1.02
C VAL A 228 -0.38 2.72 0.91
N LYS A 229 0.29 1.85 1.67
CA LYS A 229 1.75 1.68 1.62
C LYS A 229 2.10 0.20 1.49
N GLN A 230 3.16 -0.08 0.74
CA GLN A 230 3.78 -1.38 0.61
C GLN A 230 5.16 -1.36 1.25
N PHE A 231 5.58 -2.46 1.84
CA PHE A 231 6.97 -2.63 2.26
C PHE A 231 7.82 -3.25 1.13
N ASN A 232 8.86 -2.54 0.68
CA ASN A 232 9.73 -3.01 -0.40
C ASN A 232 10.93 -3.86 0.05
N GLY A 233 10.95 -4.30 1.32
CA GLY A 233 12.10 -5.00 1.92
C GLY A 233 13.06 -4.08 2.68
N VAL A 234 13.02 -2.76 2.43
CA VAL A 234 13.83 -1.76 3.14
C VAL A 234 12.96 -0.80 3.95
N ASP A 235 11.96 -0.17 3.30
CA ASP A 235 11.05 0.77 3.95
C ASP A 235 9.64 0.76 3.32
N TRP A 236 8.73 1.54 3.91
CA TRP A 236 7.35 1.67 3.45
C TRP A 236 7.21 2.71 2.32
N VAL A 237 6.91 2.25 1.12
CA VAL A 237 6.65 3.07 -0.08
C VAL A 237 5.15 3.24 -0.31
N THR A 238 4.73 4.40 -0.82
CA THR A 238 3.30 4.64 -1.11
C THR A 238 2.88 3.90 -2.38
N VAL A 239 1.68 3.32 -2.38
CA VAL A 239 1.06 2.67 -3.53
C VAL A 239 0.01 3.60 -4.13
N GLY A 240 0.24 4.07 -5.36
CA GLY A 240 -0.58 5.09 -6.01
C GLY A 240 -0.53 6.45 -5.31
N THR A 241 -1.54 7.29 -5.56
CA THR A 241 -1.63 8.63 -4.96
C THR A 241 -2.09 8.56 -3.50
N PRO A 242 -1.37 9.15 -2.52
CA PRO A 242 -1.85 9.23 -1.14
C PRO A 242 -3.04 10.20 -1.01
N GLY A 243 -3.89 9.98 -0.01
CA GLY A 243 -5.03 10.85 0.25
C GLY A 243 -6.18 10.66 -0.74
N PHE A 244 -6.55 9.41 -1.02
CA PHE A 244 -7.73 9.04 -1.81
C PHE A 244 -8.85 8.52 -0.89
N PRO A 245 -10.13 8.56 -1.28
CA PRO A 245 -10.70 9.21 -2.46
C PRO A 245 -10.70 10.74 -2.32
N GLY A 246 -11.36 11.48 -3.22
CA GLY A 246 -11.45 12.94 -3.21
C GLY A 246 -11.97 13.58 -1.90
N GLY A 247 -12.60 12.80 -1.00
CA GLY A 247 -13.08 13.23 0.30
C GLY A 247 -12.82 12.22 1.43
N ASN A 248 -13.28 12.54 2.63
CA ASN A 248 -13.07 11.71 3.81
C ASN A 248 -13.59 10.27 3.63
N ALA A 249 -12.80 9.29 4.09
CA ALA A 249 -13.15 7.88 4.07
C ALA A 249 -12.79 7.23 5.42
N SER A 250 -13.61 6.28 5.88
CA SER A 250 -13.43 5.57 7.17
C SER A 250 -13.91 4.14 7.07
N PHE A 251 -13.60 3.30 8.06
CA PHE A 251 -13.85 1.84 8.02
C PHE A 251 -13.28 1.24 6.73
N ALA A 252 -12.00 1.52 6.48
CA ALA A 252 -11.32 0.99 5.31
C ALA A 252 -10.91 -0.46 5.54
N GLY A 253 -11.04 -1.29 4.52
CA GLY A 253 -10.46 -2.63 4.46
C GLY A 253 -9.67 -2.80 3.16
N LEU A 254 -8.61 -3.59 3.20
CA LEU A 254 -7.70 -3.89 2.10
C LEU A 254 -7.75 -5.39 1.81
N GLU A 255 -7.79 -5.76 0.53
CA GLU A 255 -7.81 -7.16 0.13
C GLU A 255 -7.26 -7.29 -1.29
N PHE A 256 -6.74 -8.46 -1.66
CA PHE A 256 -6.23 -8.72 -3.01
C PHE A 256 -7.18 -9.58 -3.85
N ASP A 257 -7.21 -9.30 -5.16
CA ASP A 257 -7.70 -10.30 -6.12
C ASP A 257 -6.65 -11.38 -6.41
N SER A 258 -7.02 -12.37 -7.22
CA SER A 258 -6.12 -13.50 -7.51
C SER A 258 -4.87 -13.14 -8.33
N ASN A 259 -4.75 -11.88 -8.78
CA ASN A 259 -3.59 -11.36 -9.50
C ASN A 259 -2.75 -10.38 -8.64
N ASP A 260 -2.92 -10.39 -7.32
CA ASP A 260 -2.26 -9.46 -6.38
C ASP A 260 -2.59 -7.99 -6.66
N THR A 261 -3.77 -7.70 -7.25
CA THR A 261 -4.24 -6.33 -7.39
C THR A 261 -4.91 -5.91 -6.08
N PRO A 262 -4.45 -4.85 -5.38
CA PRO A 262 -5.07 -4.42 -4.13
C PRO A 262 -6.39 -3.68 -4.38
N TYR A 263 -7.40 -4.04 -3.61
CA TYR A 263 -8.71 -3.43 -3.54
C TYR A 263 -8.95 -2.87 -2.16
N VAL A 264 -9.63 -1.73 -2.12
CA VAL A 264 -9.92 -1.00 -0.90
C VAL A 264 -11.42 -0.75 -0.84
N VAL A 265 -12.05 -1.25 0.21
CA VAL A 265 -13.44 -0.91 0.55
C VAL A 265 -13.46 0.17 1.61
N PHE A 266 -14.44 1.07 1.58
CA PHE A 266 -14.57 2.09 2.62
C PHE A 266 -15.97 2.69 2.71
N LYS A 267 -16.25 3.31 3.86
CA LYS A 267 -17.38 4.21 4.04
C LYS A 267 -17.03 5.59 3.50
N ASP A 268 -17.70 5.96 2.42
CA ASP A 268 -17.43 7.16 1.64
C ASP A 268 -18.27 8.34 2.15
N SER A 269 -17.64 9.23 2.92
CA SER A 269 -18.34 10.38 3.51
C SER A 269 -18.77 11.40 2.45
N ALA A 270 -18.00 11.53 1.36
CA ALA A 270 -18.36 12.39 0.23
C ALA A 270 -19.62 11.87 -0.49
N ASN A 271 -19.81 10.54 -0.50
CA ASN A 271 -20.99 9.88 -1.04
C ASN A 271 -22.00 9.46 0.04
N ARG A 272 -22.28 10.35 0.99
CA ARG A 272 -23.33 10.20 2.04
C ARG A 272 -23.13 9.01 2.97
N ASN A 273 -21.88 8.69 3.29
CA ASN A 273 -21.48 7.55 4.13
C ASN A 273 -21.87 6.19 3.53
N ARG A 274 -21.94 6.07 2.20
CA ARG A 274 -22.26 4.83 1.49
C ARG A 274 -20.99 4.02 1.17
N ALA A 275 -21.16 2.77 0.77
CA ALA A 275 -20.05 1.90 0.38
C ALA A 275 -19.46 2.37 -0.95
N SER A 276 -18.14 2.44 -0.99
CA SER A 276 -17.34 2.58 -2.22
C SER A 276 -16.23 1.54 -2.19
N VAL A 277 -15.80 1.09 -3.38
CA VAL A 277 -14.63 0.23 -3.56
C VAL A 277 -13.75 0.86 -4.62
N MET A 278 -12.45 0.90 -4.37
CA MET A 278 -11.44 1.29 -5.35
C MET A 278 -10.41 0.17 -5.49
N LYS A 279 -9.72 0.12 -6.62
CA LYS A 279 -8.58 -0.77 -6.86
C LYS A 279 -7.40 0.02 -7.40
N PHE A 280 -6.19 -0.50 -7.18
CA PHE A 280 -5.02 0.04 -7.84
C PHE A 280 -4.89 -0.55 -9.24
N ASP A 281 -4.87 0.28 -10.28
CA ASP A 281 -4.77 -0.21 -11.67
C ASP A 281 -3.33 -0.32 -12.20
N GLY A 282 -2.35 -0.08 -11.32
CA GLY A 282 -0.92 0.01 -11.65
C GLY A 282 -0.40 1.45 -11.67
N ASN A 283 -1.29 2.44 -11.80
CA ASN A 283 -0.95 3.86 -11.80
C ASN A 283 -1.66 4.62 -10.67
N ASP A 284 -2.97 4.45 -10.52
CA ASP A 284 -3.77 5.16 -9.52
C ASP A 284 -4.91 4.32 -8.93
N TRP A 285 -5.56 4.87 -7.92
CA TRP A 285 -6.75 4.30 -7.31
C TRP A 285 -8.00 4.64 -8.13
N VAL A 286 -8.64 3.63 -8.72
CA VAL A 286 -9.83 3.78 -9.57
C VAL A 286 -11.04 3.08 -8.95
N TYR A 287 -12.23 3.68 -9.09
CA TYR A 287 -13.46 3.08 -8.55
C TYR A 287 -13.84 1.78 -9.24
N VAL A 288 -14.27 0.80 -8.44
CA VAL A 288 -14.81 -0.48 -8.90
C VAL A 288 -16.34 -0.38 -8.88
N GLY A 289 -16.90 0.00 -10.03
CA GLY A 289 -18.31 0.38 -10.15
C GLY A 289 -18.58 1.81 -9.68
N ARG A 290 -19.86 2.15 -9.50
CA ARG A 290 -20.30 3.49 -9.08
C ARG A 290 -19.83 3.80 -7.64
N PRO A 291 -19.25 4.97 -7.34
CA PRO A 291 -18.99 5.38 -5.95
C PRO A 291 -20.29 5.54 -5.15
N GLY A 292 -20.30 5.16 -3.87
CA GLY A 292 -21.48 5.24 -3.02
C GLY A 292 -22.63 4.33 -3.47
N PHE A 293 -22.33 3.13 -3.98
CA PHE A 293 -23.30 2.22 -4.61
C PHE A 293 -24.29 1.58 -3.63
N SER A 294 -24.02 1.56 -2.32
CA SER A 294 -24.95 0.99 -1.35
C SER A 294 -26.23 1.83 -1.26
N ALA A 295 -27.39 1.17 -1.11
CA ALA A 295 -28.69 1.86 -1.09
C ALA A 295 -28.83 2.87 0.06
N GLY A 296 -28.15 2.63 1.18
CA GLY A 296 -28.11 3.51 2.34
C GLY A 296 -26.70 3.66 2.88
N GLY A 297 -26.51 4.67 3.73
CA GLY A 297 -25.27 4.82 4.47
C GLY A 297 -25.05 3.66 5.44
N LEU A 298 -23.79 3.39 5.77
CA LEU A 298 -23.39 2.25 6.59
C LEU A 298 -22.67 2.68 7.87
N LYS A 299 -22.58 1.73 8.80
CA LYS A 299 -21.80 1.89 10.04
C LYS A 299 -20.47 1.15 9.98
N ASP A 300 -20.47 -0.01 9.34
CA ASP A 300 -19.38 -0.96 9.30
C ASP A 300 -19.41 -1.68 7.95
N ILE A 301 -18.25 -2.05 7.42
CA ILE A 301 -18.07 -2.70 6.13
C ILE A 301 -16.84 -3.61 6.15
N SER A 302 -16.93 -4.76 5.48
CA SER A 302 -15.85 -5.73 5.27
C SER A 302 -15.85 -6.17 3.80
N LEU A 303 -14.67 -6.47 3.26
CA LEU A 303 -14.41 -6.92 1.89
C LEU A 303 -13.63 -8.24 1.96
N THR A 304 -13.95 -9.16 1.07
CA THR A 304 -13.21 -10.42 0.89
C THR A 304 -13.34 -10.88 -0.56
N PHE A 305 -12.47 -11.78 -1.00
CA PHE A 305 -12.47 -12.34 -2.35
C PHE A 305 -12.64 -13.86 -2.37
N ASP A 306 -13.34 -14.34 -3.41
CA ASP A 306 -13.34 -15.73 -3.86
C ASP A 306 -12.70 -15.78 -5.26
N GLY A 307 -11.38 -15.96 -5.33
CA GLY A 307 -10.62 -15.73 -6.56
C GLY A 307 -10.69 -14.25 -6.97
N ASP A 308 -11.23 -13.93 -8.16
CA ASP A 308 -11.42 -12.54 -8.61
C ASP A 308 -12.77 -11.95 -8.20
N ARG A 309 -13.59 -12.72 -7.47
CA ARG A 309 -14.95 -12.31 -7.13
C ARG A 309 -14.98 -11.62 -5.77
N ALA A 310 -15.09 -10.30 -5.80
CA ALA A 310 -15.29 -9.50 -4.61
C ALA A 310 -16.68 -9.72 -3.97
N TYR A 311 -16.69 -9.81 -2.64
CA TYR A 311 -17.87 -9.72 -1.79
C TYR A 311 -17.66 -8.64 -0.74
N ILE A 312 -18.71 -7.89 -0.45
CA ILE A 312 -18.72 -6.99 0.69
C ILE A 312 -19.88 -7.33 1.62
N ALA A 313 -19.69 -7.13 2.90
CA ALA A 313 -20.76 -7.12 3.89
C ALA A 313 -20.81 -5.76 4.57
N TYR A 314 -22.01 -5.24 4.82
CA TYR A 314 -22.14 -3.98 5.53
C TYR A 314 -23.42 -3.88 6.36
N THR A 315 -23.38 -2.98 7.34
CA THR A 315 -24.54 -2.57 8.12
C THR A 315 -25.43 -1.64 7.28
N ASP A 316 -26.60 -2.10 6.86
CA ASP A 316 -27.46 -1.37 5.92
C ASP A 316 -28.51 -0.52 6.63
N ARG A 317 -28.30 0.80 6.73
CA ARG A 317 -29.28 1.71 7.37
C ARG A 317 -30.59 1.84 6.59
N ASN A 318 -30.62 1.49 5.30
CA ASN A 318 -31.85 1.43 4.54
C ASN A 318 -32.70 0.19 4.89
N GLN A 319 -32.09 -0.79 5.57
CA GLN A 319 -32.74 -2.00 6.08
C GLN A 319 -32.82 -2.01 7.62
N ASP A 320 -32.97 -0.85 8.26
CA ASP A 320 -32.98 -0.67 9.72
C ASP A 320 -31.67 -1.14 10.41
N GLY A 321 -30.53 -1.01 9.73
CA GLY A 321 -29.22 -1.41 10.26
C GLY A 321 -28.96 -2.92 10.20
N ARG A 322 -29.71 -3.66 9.36
CA ARG A 322 -29.53 -5.11 9.17
C ARG A 322 -28.39 -5.42 8.20
N ALA A 323 -27.87 -6.65 8.27
CA ALA A 323 -26.78 -7.10 7.41
C ALA A 323 -27.25 -7.21 5.94
N THR A 324 -26.45 -6.67 5.03
CA THR A 324 -26.57 -6.87 3.58
C THR A 324 -25.21 -7.29 3.03
N VAL A 325 -25.21 -8.22 2.07
CA VAL A 325 -24.00 -8.62 1.32
C VAL A 325 -24.21 -8.34 -0.15
N GLN A 326 -23.19 -7.78 -0.80
CA GLN A 326 -23.17 -7.55 -2.25
C GLN A 326 -21.93 -8.16 -2.89
N THR A 327 -22.01 -8.40 -4.19
CA THR A 327 -20.90 -8.90 -5.02
C THR A 327 -20.84 -8.09 -6.31
N PHE A 328 -19.65 -7.92 -6.85
CA PHE A 328 -19.47 -7.21 -8.12
C PHE A 328 -19.65 -8.17 -9.30
N ASN A 329 -20.49 -7.81 -10.27
CA ASN A 329 -20.75 -8.63 -11.46
C ASN A 329 -19.88 -8.24 -12.68
N GLY A 330 -18.89 -7.37 -12.49
CA GLY A 330 -18.06 -6.78 -13.54
C GLY A 330 -18.53 -5.39 -13.99
N THR A 331 -19.76 -4.99 -13.66
CA THR A 331 -20.31 -3.67 -14.01
C THR A 331 -20.95 -2.98 -12.81
N THR A 332 -21.73 -3.71 -12.03
CA THR A 332 -22.47 -3.19 -10.87
C THR A 332 -22.38 -4.12 -9.67
N TRP A 333 -22.54 -3.53 -8.49
CA TRP A 333 -22.70 -4.26 -7.24
C TRP A 333 -24.13 -4.78 -7.11
N VAL A 334 -24.28 -6.08 -6.86
CA VAL A 334 -25.58 -6.76 -6.77
C VAL A 334 -25.71 -7.54 -5.46
N ASN A 335 -26.92 -7.58 -4.91
CA ASN A 335 -27.18 -8.28 -3.64
C ASN A 335 -26.94 -9.78 -3.76
N VAL A 336 -26.24 -10.33 -2.76
CA VAL A 336 -26.08 -11.77 -2.55
C VAL A 336 -27.17 -12.22 -1.58
N GLY A 337 -28.27 -12.73 -2.16
CA GLY A 337 -29.47 -13.06 -1.38
C GLY A 337 -30.34 -11.85 -1.08
N GLN A 338 -31.18 -11.97 -0.04
CA GLN A 338 -32.08 -10.90 0.38
C GLN A 338 -31.32 -9.83 1.19
N PRO A 339 -31.41 -8.53 0.86
CA PRO A 339 -30.83 -7.47 1.69
C PRO A 339 -31.52 -7.41 3.07
N GLY A 340 -30.78 -7.05 4.11
CA GLY A 340 -31.28 -7.01 5.48
C GLY A 340 -31.68 -8.39 6.03
N PHE A 341 -30.91 -9.43 5.74
CA PHE A 341 -31.25 -10.82 6.09
C PHE A 341 -31.05 -11.16 7.57
N SER A 342 -30.30 -10.35 8.33
CA SER A 342 -30.17 -10.54 9.77
C SER A 342 -31.53 -10.33 10.47
N SER A 343 -31.74 -11.04 11.58
CA SER A 343 -33.00 -10.97 12.34
C SER A 343 -33.26 -9.61 13.02
N GLY A 344 -32.23 -8.76 13.10
CA GLY A 344 -32.27 -7.40 13.62
C GLY A 344 -30.99 -6.63 13.29
N GLU A 345 -30.92 -5.40 13.77
CA GLU A 345 -29.75 -4.51 13.61
C GLU A 345 -28.46 -5.20 14.04
N ILE A 346 -27.38 -4.98 13.29
CA ILE A 346 -26.04 -5.47 13.58
C ILE A 346 -25.12 -4.34 13.99
N GLU A 347 -24.20 -4.61 14.90
CA GLU A 347 -23.29 -3.60 15.48
C GLU A 347 -21.90 -3.59 14.85
N ALA A 348 -21.42 -4.80 14.52
CA ALA A 348 -20.18 -5.06 13.81
C ALA A 348 -20.35 -6.37 13.03
N ALA A 349 -19.69 -6.49 11.89
CA ALA A 349 -19.70 -7.69 11.09
C ALA A 349 -18.35 -7.91 10.42
N ASP A 350 -18.00 -9.17 10.30
CA ASP A 350 -16.85 -9.62 9.55
C ASP A 350 -17.29 -10.69 8.54
N LEU A 351 -16.71 -10.67 7.34
CA LEU A 351 -17.10 -11.46 6.18
C LEU A 351 -15.87 -12.13 5.59
N ASN A 352 -15.91 -13.45 5.52
CA ASN A 352 -14.87 -14.24 4.87
C ASN A 352 -15.51 -15.39 4.06
N VAL A 353 -14.74 -16.02 3.16
CA VAL A 353 -15.19 -17.08 2.25
C VAL A 353 -14.46 -18.38 2.56
N ASP A 354 -15.20 -19.49 2.67
CA ASP A 354 -14.54 -20.79 2.82
C ASP A 354 -13.84 -21.25 1.54
N GLY A 355 -12.94 -22.23 1.62
CA GLY A 355 -12.22 -22.75 0.44
C GLY A 355 -13.10 -23.44 -0.62
N ASN A 356 -14.44 -23.45 -0.48
CA ASN A 356 -15.37 -23.86 -1.54
C ASN A 356 -16.11 -22.67 -2.18
N GLY A 357 -15.71 -21.43 -1.87
CA GLY A 357 -16.34 -20.21 -2.39
C GLY A 357 -17.68 -19.90 -1.72
N VAL A 358 -17.92 -20.37 -0.49
CA VAL A 358 -19.15 -20.07 0.26
C VAL A 358 -18.89 -18.89 1.20
N PRO A 359 -19.59 -17.75 1.04
CA PRO A 359 -19.45 -16.61 1.96
C PRO A 359 -20.07 -16.90 3.33
N TYR A 360 -19.38 -16.52 4.39
CA TYR A 360 -19.83 -16.54 5.78
C TYR A 360 -19.68 -15.15 6.38
N ILE A 361 -20.68 -14.75 7.16
CA ILE A 361 -20.66 -13.51 7.93
C ILE A 361 -20.78 -13.83 9.42
N ALA A 362 -19.85 -13.35 10.23
CA ALA A 362 -19.95 -13.31 11.68
C ALA A 362 -20.38 -11.90 12.12
N TYR A 363 -21.46 -11.77 12.89
CA TYR A 363 -21.94 -10.45 13.30
C TYR A 363 -22.51 -10.43 14.71
N LEU A 364 -22.52 -9.24 15.31
CA LEU A 364 -23.14 -8.96 16.61
C LEU A 364 -24.58 -8.49 16.44
N SER A 365 -25.56 -9.31 16.84
CA SER A 365 -26.98 -8.92 16.81
C SER A 365 -27.35 -8.01 17.99
N ALA A 366 -27.93 -6.84 17.70
CA ALA A 366 -28.31 -5.83 18.69
C ALA A 366 -29.63 -6.12 19.44
N SER A 367 -30.30 -7.25 19.15
CA SER A 367 -31.64 -7.50 19.70
C SER A 367 -31.62 -7.61 21.24
N GLY A 368 -32.26 -6.64 21.92
CA GLY A 368 -32.50 -6.71 23.37
C GLY A 368 -31.34 -6.30 24.31
N ARG A 369 -30.32 -5.57 23.81
CA ARG A 369 -29.10 -5.15 24.55
C ARG A 369 -28.10 -6.27 24.88
N THR A 370 -28.18 -7.42 24.22
CA THR A 370 -27.16 -8.46 24.34
C THR A 370 -26.50 -8.62 22.97
N ASN A 371 -25.46 -7.83 22.69
CA ASN A 371 -24.67 -7.95 21.46
C ASN A 371 -24.02 -9.35 21.46
N ARG A 372 -24.58 -10.31 20.74
CA ARG A 372 -24.07 -11.70 20.72
C ARG A 372 -23.79 -12.15 19.30
N VAL A 373 -22.78 -13.00 19.16
CA VAL A 373 -22.26 -13.41 17.86
C VAL A 373 -23.20 -14.42 17.21
N THR A 374 -23.53 -14.19 15.95
CA THR A 374 -24.24 -15.12 15.07
C THR A 374 -23.44 -15.26 13.80
N VAL A 375 -23.34 -16.49 13.29
CA VAL A 375 -22.75 -16.75 11.97
C VAL A 375 -23.83 -17.21 11.02
N GLN A 376 -23.86 -16.63 9.83
CA GLN A 376 -24.65 -17.13 8.71
C GLN A 376 -23.76 -17.40 7.51
N ARG A 377 -24.17 -18.33 6.65
CA ARG A 377 -23.53 -18.62 5.37
C ARG A 377 -24.51 -18.54 4.22
N PHE A 378 -24.02 -18.23 3.03
CA PHE A 378 -24.85 -18.17 1.84
C PHE A 378 -24.88 -19.51 1.09
N ILE A 379 -25.99 -20.23 1.17
CA ILE A 379 -26.14 -21.54 0.52
C ILE A 379 -27.52 -21.70 -0.11
N ASN A 380 -27.58 -22.30 -1.30
CA ASN A 380 -28.83 -22.50 -2.05
C ASN A 380 -29.60 -21.20 -2.32
N GLY A 381 -28.90 -20.08 -2.52
CA GLY A 381 -29.51 -18.78 -2.80
C GLY A 381 -30.07 -18.06 -1.57
N GLN A 382 -29.79 -18.53 -0.35
CA GLN A 382 -30.27 -17.92 0.89
C GLN A 382 -29.21 -17.90 1.99
N TRP A 383 -29.28 -16.89 2.85
CA TRP A 383 -28.51 -16.86 4.09
C TRP A 383 -29.11 -17.82 5.11
N SER A 384 -28.26 -18.67 5.69
CA SER A 384 -28.63 -19.71 6.64
C SER A 384 -27.70 -19.66 7.85
N VAL A 385 -28.28 -19.71 9.06
CA VAL A 385 -27.53 -19.77 10.31
C VAL A 385 -26.65 -21.01 10.39
N VAL A 386 -25.43 -20.83 10.89
CA VAL A 386 -24.46 -21.89 11.17
C VAL A 386 -24.45 -22.15 12.69
N GLY A 387 -24.89 -23.34 13.10
CA GLY A 387 -24.99 -23.71 14.51
C GLY A 387 -26.11 -22.97 15.25
N THR A 388 -25.88 -22.62 16.51
CA THR A 388 -26.82 -21.85 17.34
C THR A 388 -26.70 -20.34 17.07
N GLU A 389 -27.83 -19.65 16.90
CA GLU A 389 -27.87 -18.18 16.85
C GLU A 389 -27.44 -17.56 18.19
N ALA A 390 -26.77 -16.41 18.15
CA ALA A 390 -26.31 -15.71 19.34
C ALA A 390 -25.56 -16.68 20.28
N PHE A 391 -24.56 -17.43 19.78
CA PHE A 391 -23.90 -18.49 20.55
C PHE A 391 -22.92 -17.94 21.60
N SER A 392 -22.29 -16.78 21.34
CA SER A 392 -21.19 -16.25 22.15
C SER A 392 -21.48 -16.17 23.64
N ILE A 393 -20.53 -16.54 24.49
CA ILE A 393 -20.72 -16.53 25.95
C ILE A 393 -20.52 -15.12 26.54
N GLY A 394 -21.29 -14.78 27.57
CA GLY A 394 -21.28 -13.46 28.21
C GLY A 394 -22.61 -12.72 28.07
N ALA A 395 -22.69 -11.54 28.68
CA ALA A 395 -23.86 -10.66 28.56
C ALA A 395 -23.82 -9.84 27.26
N GLU A 396 -22.61 -9.47 26.80
CA GLU A 396 -22.34 -8.67 25.60
C GLU A 396 -21.00 -9.13 24.98
N SER A 397 -20.88 -9.06 23.64
CA SER A 397 -19.70 -9.37 22.84
C SER A 397 -19.32 -8.17 21.96
N TYR A 398 -18.04 -8.05 21.59
CA TYR A 398 -17.48 -6.99 20.73
C TYR A 398 -16.43 -7.57 19.78
N ALA A 399 -16.29 -6.95 18.59
CA ALA A 399 -15.29 -7.26 17.58
C ALA A 399 -15.25 -8.77 17.24
N PRO A 400 -16.29 -9.30 16.56
CA PRO A 400 -16.20 -10.64 16.00
C PRO A 400 -15.26 -10.59 14.79
N ASP A 401 -14.51 -11.66 14.62
CA ASP A 401 -13.65 -11.90 13.47
C ASP A 401 -13.69 -13.41 13.17
N ILE A 402 -13.79 -13.80 11.89
CA ILE A 402 -14.06 -15.16 11.43
C ILE A 402 -13.04 -15.68 10.42
N GLU A 403 -12.32 -16.72 10.83
CA GLU A 403 -11.34 -17.40 9.99
C GLU A 403 -11.60 -18.88 9.78
N PHE A 404 -10.97 -19.45 8.73
CA PHE A 404 -11.12 -20.86 8.37
C PHE A 404 -9.84 -21.65 8.53
N ASP A 405 -9.95 -22.85 9.10
CA ASP A 405 -8.87 -23.82 9.01
C ASP A 405 -8.79 -24.42 7.58
N ASN A 406 -7.68 -25.09 7.26
CA ASN A 406 -7.45 -25.80 6.00
C ASN A 406 -8.48 -26.92 5.67
N ASN A 407 -9.41 -27.22 6.59
CA ASN A 407 -10.54 -28.14 6.37
C ASN A 407 -11.88 -27.40 6.19
N ASN A 408 -11.85 -26.08 5.99
CA ASN A 408 -13.01 -25.20 5.90
C ASN A 408 -13.89 -25.23 7.15
N VAL A 409 -13.29 -25.42 8.33
CA VAL A 409 -13.99 -25.27 9.60
C VAL A 409 -13.88 -23.82 10.04
N PRO A 410 -15.00 -23.11 10.26
CA PRO A 410 -14.95 -21.73 10.73
C PRO A 410 -14.62 -21.64 12.23
N TYR A 411 -13.78 -20.68 12.55
CA TYR A 411 -13.35 -20.24 13.87
C TYR A 411 -13.77 -18.78 14.02
N VAL A 412 -14.27 -18.41 15.18
CA VAL A 412 -14.69 -17.05 15.47
C VAL A 412 -14.09 -16.60 16.77
N VAL A 413 -13.43 -15.46 16.77
CA VAL A 413 -13.00 -14.78 17.99
C VAL A 413 -13.97 -13.68 18.37
N TYR A 414 -14.12 -13.43 19.66
CA TYR A 414 -14.85 -12.27 20.17
C TYR A 414 -14.40 -11.93 21.59
N ARG A 415 -14.66 -10.68 21.99
CA ARG A 415 -14.47 -10.23 23.38
C ARG A 415 -15.74 -10.40 24.20
N ALA A 416 -15.72 -11.21 25.26
CA ALA A 416 -16.86 -11.48 26.14
C ALA A 416 -16.94 -10.55 27.37
N ARG A 417 -18.00 -9.75 27.50
CA ARG A 417 -18.27 -8.82 28.61
C ARG A 417 -19.39 -9.32 29.55
N GLY A 418 -19.31 -8.92 30.82
CA GLY A 418 -20.41 -9.08 31.79
C GLY A 418 -20.58 -10.49 32.39
N ASN A 419 -19.63 -11.40 32.16
CA ASN A 419 -19.61 -12.74 32.75
C ASN A 419 -19.01 -12.82 34.17
N GLY A 420 -18.58 -11.71 34.75
CA GLY A 420 -17.86 -11.69 36.03
C GLY A 420 -16.39 -12.15 35.95
N GLU A 421 -15.90 -12.50 34.75
CA GLU A 421 -14.53 -12.98 34.51
C GLU A 421 -13.60 -11.96 33.83
N GLY A 422 -14.05 -10.74 33.54
CA GLY A 422 -13.15 -9.64 33.15
C GLY A 422 -12.85 -9.47 31.65
N ASN A 423 -13.87 -9.36 30.79
CA ASN A 423 -13.74 -8.87 29.40
C ASN A 423 -12.76 -9.67 28.50
N LYS A 424 -12.76 -11.00 28.61
CA LYS A 424 -11.76 -11.88 27.99
C LYS A 424 -12.03 -12.13 26.49
N ALA A 425 -10.97 -12.37 25.71
CA ALA A 425 -11.06 -12.90 24.36
C ALA A 425 -11.36 -14.40 24.39
N ILE A 426 -12.27 -14.84 23.51
CA ILE A 426 -12.75 -16.21 23.40
C ILE A 426 -12.78 -16.58 21.94
N VAL A 427 -12.23 -17.75 21.63
CA VAL A 427 -12.29 -18.36 20.30
C VAL A 427 -13.22 -19.56 20.38
N GLU A 428 -14.17 -19.65 19.45
CA GLU A 428 -15.02 -20.83 19.25
C GLU A 428 -14.90 -21.34 17.83
N ARG A 429 -15.03 -22.66 17.65
CA ARG A 429 -15.06 -23.30 16.33
C ARG A 429 -16.36 -24.05 16.13
N PHE A 430 -16.76 -24.19 14.87
CA PHE A 430 -17.92 -25.00 14.53
C PHE A 430 -17.57 -26.50 14.47
N ASN A 431 -18.22 -27.33 15.29
CA ASN A 431 -17.94 -28.77 15.32
C ASN A 431 -18.78 -29.61 14.33
N GLY A 432 -19.49 -28.94 13.40
CA GLY A 432 -20.44 -29.56 12.48
C GLY A 432 -21.89 -29.57 12.98
N THR A 433 -22.13 -29.32 14.28
CA THR A 433 -23.48 -29.18 14.87
C THR A 433 -23.65 -27.85 15.58
N ASP A 434 -22.66 -27.44 16.38
CA ASP A 434 -22.71 -26.20 17.15
C ASP A 434 -21.31 -25.61 17.40
N TRP A 435 -21.27 -24.41 17.96
CA TRP A 435 -20.06 -23.71 18.36
C TRP A 435 -19.50 -24.26 19.67
N VAL A 436 -18.18 -24.47 19.71
CA VAL A 436 -17.46 -24.95 20.89
C VAL A 436 -16.20 -24.16 21.11
N GLN A 437 -15.92 -23.82 22.37
CA GLN A 437 -14.69 -23.13 22.76
C GLN A 437 -13.44 -23.89 22.33
N VAL A 438 -12.48 -23.13 21.81
CA VAL A 438 -11.17 -23.58 21.37
C VAL A 438 -10.17 -23.43 22.51
N GLY A 439 -9.45 -24.53 22.78
CA GLY A 439 -8.49 -24.64 23.87
C GLY A 439 -9.13 -24.98 25.23
N ASN A 440 -8.28 -25.40 26.16
CA ASN A 440 -8.64 -25.82 27.52
C ASN A 440 -8.93 -24.63 28.46
N ASN A 441 -8.60 -23.41 28.04
CA ASN A 441 -8.80 -22.16 28.76
C ASN A 441 -9.27 -21.07 27.77
N ASN A 442 -9.70 -19.92 28.29
CA ASN A 442 -9.98 -18.75 27.45
C ASN A 442 -8.71 -18.28 26.75
N ALA A 443 -8.87 -17.65 25.59
CA ALA A 443 -7.74 -17.25 24.76
C ALA A 443 -6.90 -16.16 25.44
N SER A 444 -7.52 -15.27 26.23
CA SER A 444 -6.82 -14.34 27.11
C SER A 444 -6.96 -14.70 28.60
N THR A 445 -5.92 -14.42 29.39
CA THR A 445 -5.89 -14.66 30.85
C THR A 445 -6.59 -13.55 31.65
N ALA A 446 -6.57 -12.31 31.15
CA ALA A 446 -7.33 -11.16 31.62
C ALA A 446 -8.14 -10.55 30.46
N GLY A 447 -8.55 -9.29 30.54
CA GLY A 447 -9.21 -8.62 29.41
C GLY A 447 -8.40 -8.69 28.12
N GLY A 448 -9.02 -9.12 27.03
CA GLY A 448 -8.44 -9.13 25.68
C GLY A 448 -9.29 -8.26 24.78
N PHE A 449 -8.75 -7.12 24.33
CA PHE A 449 -9.49 -6.16 23.50
C PHE A 449 -8.98 -6.20 22.06
N HIS A 450 -9.87 -5.88 21.11
CA HIS A 450 -9.59 -5.90 19.68
C HIS A 450 -8.91 -7.21 19.27
N PRO A 451 -9.58 -8.36 19.54
CA PRO A 451 -9.03 -9.64 19.15
C PRO A 451 -9.12 -9.82 17.65
N ASP A 452 -8.11 -10.48 17.12
CA ASP A 452 -7.92 -10.75 15.71
C ASP A 452 -7.24 -12.13 15.59
N ILE A 453 -7.79 -13.05 14.81
CA ILE A 453 -7.29 -14.41 14.67
C ILE A 453 -6.83 -14.68 13.25
N GLU A 454 -5.75 -15.44 13.12
CA GLU A 454 -5.25 -15.85 11.80
C GLU A 454 -4.62 -17.24 11.88
N PHE A 455 -4.73 -18.02 10.80
CA PHE A 455 -4.05 -19.30 10.66
C PHE A 455 -2.71 -19.13 9.94
N ASP A 456 -1.66 -19.71 10.50
CA ASP A 456 -0.42 -19.86 9.72
C ASP A 456 -0.61 -20.92 8.60
N ASN A 457 0.32 -20.99 7.65
CA ASN A 457 0.32 -21.98 6.57
C ASN A 457 0.41 -23.43 7.07
N ASN A 458 0.76 -23.66 8.34
CA ASN A 458 0.76 -24.98 8.98
C ASN A 458 -0.58 -25.30 9.67
N ASN A 459 -1.60 -24.47 9.49
CA ASN A 459 -2.92 -24.59 10.10
C ASN A 459 -2.90 -24.46 11.63
N VAL A 460 -1.99 -23.63 12.15
CA VAL A 460 -1.91 -23.28 13.57
C VAL A 460 -2.58 -21.93 13.78
N LEU A 461 -3.52 -21.90 14.72
CA LEU A 461 -4.30 -20.71 15.02
C LEU A 461 -3.52 -19.76 15.95
N HIS A 462 -3.50 -18.49 15.55
CA HIS A 462 -2.92 -17.39 16.26
C HIS A 462 -3.99 -16.36 16.66
N LEU A 463 -3.64 -15.50 17.61
CA LEU A 463 -4.53 -14.47 18.13
C LEU A 463 -3.70 -13.25 18.51
N ALA A 464 -3.93 -12.11 17.87
CA ALA A 464 -3.44 -10.82 18.33
C ALA A 464 -4.48 -10.13 19.24
N ILE A 465 -4.01 -9.53 20.33
CA ILE A 465 -4.88 -8.83 21.29
C ILE A 465 -4.19 -7.62 21.90
N VAL A 466 -4.99 -6.64 22.30
CA VAL A 466 -4.64 -5.73 23.39
C VAL A 466 -4.84 -6.45 24.72
N ASP A 467 -3.73 -6.77 25.38
CA ASP A 467 -3.71 -7.63 26.56
C ASP A 467 -3.70 -6.83 27.87
N GLN A 468 -4.80 -6.89 28.61
CA GLN A 468 -4.92 -6.25 29.92
C GLN A 468 -3.94 -6.82 30.95
N ALA A 469 -3.59 -8.10 30.85
CA ALA A 469 -2.58 -8.70 31.73
C ALA A 469 -1.19 -8.07 31.51
N LYS A 470 -1.02 -7.39 30.37
CA LYS A 470 0.19 -6.69 29.96
C LYS A 470 -0.01 -5.17 29.89
N LYS A 471 -0.93 -4.64 30.72
CA LYS A 471 -1.23 -3.20 30.85
C LYS A 471 -1.75 -2.60 29.53
N ASP A 472 -2.65 -3.33 28.88
CA ASP A 472 -3.32 -2.94 27.63
C ASP A 472 -2.34 -2.74 26.45
N LYS A 473 -1.27 -3.54 26.42
CA LYS A 473 -0.28 -3.60 25.34
C LYS A 473 -0.55 -4.76 24.38
N VAL A 474 -0.02 -4.69 23.16
CA VAL A 474 -0.22 -5.74 22.14
C VAL A 474 0.57 -6.99 22.50
N SER A 475 -0.10 -8.14 22.41
CA SER A 475 0.47 -9.47 22.52
C SER A 475 -0.09 -10.37 21.43
N VAL A 476 0.71 -11.30 20.94
CA VAL A 476 0.23 -12.43 20.12
C VAL A 476 0.23 -13.70 20.97
N ARG A 477 -0.78 -14.53 20.76
CA ARG A 477 -0.92 -15.85 21.37
C ARG A 477 -1.10 -16.91 20.31
N VAL A 478 -0.61 -18.10 20.58
CA VAL A 478 -0.69 -19.26 19.67
C VAL A 478 -1.35 -20.43 20.39
N LEU A 479 -2.16 -21.19 19.67
CA LEU A 479 -2.82 -22.39 20.18
C LEU A 479 -1.91 -23.62 20.04
N GLU A 480 -1.27 -24.03 21.13
CA GLU A 480 -0.42 -25.21 21.17
C GLU A 480 -1.01 -26.29 22.08
N ASN A 481 -1.25 -27.49 21.54
CA ASN A 481 -1.80 -28.63 22.29
C ASN A 481 -3.05 -28.25 23.10
N ASP A 482 -4.02 -27.61 22.43
CA ASP A 482 -5.24 -27.07 23.05
C ASP A 482 -4.98 -26.05 24.18
N THR A 483 -3.83 -25.37 24.19
CA THR A 483 -3.47 -24.38 25.21
C THR A 483 -2.95 -23.11 24.57
N TRP A 484 -3.53 -21.97 24.96
CA TRP A 484 -3.11 -20.65 24.50
C TRP A 484 -1.84 -20.20 25.24
N VAL A 485 -0.74 -20.07 24.51
CA VAL A 485 0.55 -19.56 25.03
C VAL A 485 0.95 -18.28 24.29
N TYR A 486 1.88 -17.49 24.83
CA TYR A 486 2.36 -16.28 24.14
C TYR A 486 3.25 -16.67 22.96
N LEU A 487 3.20 -15.90 21.88
CA LEU A 487 4.15 -15.97 20.78
C LEU A 487 5.12 -14.78 20.89
N GLY A 488 6.42 -15.06 20.96
CA GLY A 488 7.45 -14.05 21.22
C GLY A 488 7.26 -13.32 22.56
N ASP A 489 7.69 -12.06 22.63
CA ASP A 489 7.46 -11.21 23.81
C ASP A 489 5.98 -10.81 23.93
N SER A 490 5.40 -10.96 25.12
CA SER A 490 4.07 -10.42 25.44
C SER A 490 4.13 -8.92 25.75
N GLY A 491 3.18 -8.12 25.28
CA GLY A 491 3.12 -6.68 25.56
C GLY A 491 4.22 -5.89 24.85
N PHE A 492 4.49 -6.20 23.59
CA PHE A 492 5.62 -5.65 22.82
C PHE A 492 5.39 -4.23 22.29
N SER A 493 4.16 -3.70 22.35
CA SER A 493 3.90 -2.29 22.06
C SER A 493 4.46 -1.40 23.16
N ILE A 494 4.85 -0.18 22.80
CA ILE A 494 5.43 0.75 23.77
C ILE A 494 4.35 1.25 24.75
N GLY A 495 3.22 1.72 24.22
CA GLY A 495 2.07 2.25 24.97
C GLY A 495 0.80 1.39 24.89
N PRO A 496 -0.24 1.77 25.66
CA PRO A 496 -1.56 1.15 25.60
C PRO A 496 -2.46 1.74 24.50
N MET A 497 -3.59 1.06 24.21
CA MET A 497 -4.67 1.49 23.28
C MET A 497 -4.39 1.32 21.77
N ASN A 498 -4.24 0.07 21.36
CA ASN A 498 -3.95 -0.30 19.98
C ASN A 498 -5.13 -1.08 19.36
N PHE A 499 -5.18 -1.18 18.04
CA PHE A 499 -6.02 -2.13 17.32
C PHE A 499 -5.02 -3.01 16.58
N PRO A 500 -4.71 -4.21 17.09
CA PRO A 500 -3.80 -5.09 16.40
C PRO A 500 -4.54 -5.81 15.28
N ASP A 501 -3.78 -6.08 14.24
CA ASP A 501 -4.22 -6.79 13.05
C ASP A 501 -3.05 -7.67 12.60
N LEU A 502 -3.28 -8.96 12.41
CA LEU A 502 -2.27 -10.01 12.33
C LEU A 502 -2.37 -10.77 11.01
N GLU A 503 -1.27 -10.77 10.26
CA GLU A 503 -1.18 -11.53 9.01
C GLU A 503 0.14 -12.31 8.91
N PHE A 504 0.20 -13.34 8.07
CA PHE A 504 1.37 -14.21 7.91
C PHE A 504 1.91 -14.18 6.48
N ASP A 505 3.24 -14.09 6.34
CA ASP A 505 3.84 -14.30 5.03
C ASP A 505 3.91 -15.78 4.63
N VAL A 506 4.33 -16.02 3.39
CA VAL A 506 4.53 -17.36 2.79
C VAL A 506 5.51 -18.25 3.57
N ASN A 507 6.30 -17.69 4.48
CA ASN A 507 7.27 -18.40 5.33
C ASN A 507 6.76 -18.62 6.77
N ASN A 508 5.51 -18.25 7.08
CA ASN A 508 4.93 -18.22 8.42
C ASN A 508 5.57 -17.19 9.37
N ILE A 509 6.04 -16.07 8.83
CA ILE A 509 6.48 -14.94 9.66
C ILE A 509 5.24 -14.08 9.95
N PRO A 510 4.82 -13.94 11.21
CA PRO A 510 3.72 -13.06 11.57
C PRO A 510 4.12 -11.58 11.47
N TYR A 511 3.25 -10.79 10.88
CA TYR A 511 3.24 -9.34 10.87
C TYR A 511 2.07 -8.86 11.72
N VAL A 512 2.31 -7.90 12.60
CA VAL A 512 1.27 -7.25 13.40
C VAL A 512 1.29 -5.78 13.12
N LEU A 513 0.25 -5.29 12.46
CA LEU A 513 -0.04 -3.87 12.33
C LEU A 513 -0.75 -3.40 13.60
N TYR A 514 -0.33 -2.27 14.13
CA TYR A 514 -0.99 -1.64 15.26
C TYR A 514 -0.68 -0.15 15.33
N ARG A 515 -1.38 0.58 16.20
CA ARG A 515 -1.17 2.01 16.41
C ARG A 515 -0.31 2.30 17.63
N GLU A 516 0.58 3.27 17.58
CA GLU A 516 1.34 3.76 18.76
C GLU A 516 0.96 5.20 19.16
N THR A 517 1.04 5.52 20.46
CA THR A 517 0.67 6.83 21.04
C THR A 517 1.80 7.47 21.86
N PHE A 518 2.12 8.75 21.62
CA PHE A 518 3.02 9.58 22.46
C PHE A 518 2.81 11.09 22.32
N ASP A 519 2.71 11.81 23.44
CA ASP A 519 3.83 12.52 24.11
C ASP A 519 3.39 13.02 25.52
N ALA A 520 4.06 13.89 26.31
CA ALA A 520 4.97 15.01 26.07
C ALA A 520 6.39 14.69 26.60
N GLU A 521 7.51 14.78 25.89
CA GLU A 521 7.85 15.38 24.60
C GLU A 521 8.82 14.45 23.85
N GLY A 522 8.28 13.56 23.01
CA GLY A 522 9.09 12.66 22.17
C GLY A 522 8.21 11.85 21.24
N ALA A 523 7.39 12.57 20.46
CA ALA A 523 6.06 12.21 19.98
C ALA A 523 5.98 11.32 18.71
N ILE A 524 5.03 10.37 18.72
CA ILE A 524 4.13 9.99 17.61
C ILE A 524 2.76 9.83 18.29
N VAL A 525 1.81 10.76 18.13
CA VAL A 525 0.65 10.74 19.04
C VAL A 525 -0.38 9.64 18.71
N LYS A 526 -0.49 9.13 17.48
CA LYS A 526 -1.35 7.98 17.06
C LYS A 526 -0.96 7.37 15.68
N GLY A 527 0.31 7.04 15.43
CA GLY A 527 0.79 6.57 14.10
C GLY A 527 0.73 5.04 13.92
N ALA A 528 0.68 4.57 12.67
CA ALA A 528 0.74 3.15 12.33
C ALA A 528 2.16 2.58 12.51
N VAL A 529 2.24 1.36 13.04
CA VAL A 529 3.48 0.62 13.27
C VAL A 529 3.25 -0.84 12.90
N VAL A 530 4.16 -1.40 12.10
CA VAL A 530 4.17 -2.83 11.81
C VAL A 530 5.37 -3.46 12.50
N LYS A 531 5.12 -4.54 13.24
CA LYS A 531 6.16 -5.40 13.81
C LYS A 531 6.03 -6.81 13.30
N ARG A 532 7.14 -7.54 13.29
CA ARG A 532 7.15 -8.96 12.94
C ARG A 532 8.06 -9.78 13.83
N LEU A 533 7.81 -11.09 13.87
CA LEU A 533 8.61 -12.05 14.62
C LEU A 533 9.18 -13.09 13.66
N GLY A 534 10.50 -13.14 13.50
CA GLY A 534 11.14 -14.04 12.55
C GLY A 534 12.22 -13.36 11.72
N GLU A 535 12.74 -14.07 10.72
CA GLU A 535 13.87 -13.65 9.88
C GLU A 535 13.61 -12.30 9.19
N PRO A 536 14.63 -11.42 9.06
CA PRO A 536 14.87 -10.57 7.90
C PRO A 536 13.96 -10.83 6.70
N PRO A 537 13.18 -9.93 6.08
CA PRO A 537 12.92 -10.22 4.67
C PRO A 537 14.31 -10.26 4.04
N GLU A 538 14.61 -11.22 3.16
CA GLU A 538 15.79 -11.07 2.33
C GLU A 538 15.67 -9.68 1.71
N VAL A 539 16.63 -8.79 2.01
CA VAL A 539 16.65 -7.47 1.40
C VAL A 539 16.80 -7.75 -0.07
N VAL A 540 15.71 -7.60 -0.83
CA VAL A 540 15.79 -7.63 -2.28
C VAL A 540 16.69 -6.46 -2.63
N ASP A 541 17.86 -6.79 -3.16
CA ASP A 541 18.80 -5.81 -3.62
C ASP A 541 18.15 -5.07 -4.80
N GLU A 542 17.80 -3.80 -4.60
CA GLU A 542 17.28 -2.90 -5.64
C GLU A 542 18.36 -1.87 -6.06
N ILE A 543 19.58 -1.96 -5.51
CA ILE A 543 20.66 -1.03 -5.83
C ILE A 543 21.31 -1.49 -7.13
N ALA A 544 21.09 -0.73 -8.20
CA ALA A 544 21.76 -0.98 -9.46
C ALA A 544 23.29 -0.83 -9.31
N PRO A 545 24.09 -1.76 -9.89
CA PRO A 545 25.54 -1.64 -9.89
C PRO A 545 25.98 -0.41 -10.68
N VAL A 546 27.14 0.13 -10.32
CA VAL A 546 27.77 1.27 -11.01
C VAL A 546 29.22 0.96 -11.35
N LEU A 547 29.69 1.50 -12.47
CA LEU A 547 31.11 1.43 -12.81
C LEU A 547 31.89 2.43 -11.95
N GLU A 548 32.83 1.94 -11.13
CA GLU A 548 33.58 2.78 -10.20
C GLU A 548 34.89 3.31 -10.77
N SER A 549 35.63 2.45 -11.48
CA SER A 549 36.94 2.81 -12.03
C SER A 549 37.36 2.01 -13.25
N ILE A 550 38.11 2.68 -14.13
CA ILE A 550 38.89 2.15 -15.24
C ILE A 550 40.35 2.52 -15.00
N ARG A 551 41.22 1.52 -14.85
CA ARG A 551 42.64 1.72 -14.51
C ARG A 551 43.56 1.01 -15.48
N ARG A 552 44.74 1.58 -15.71
CA ARG A 552 45.81 0.93 -16.47
C ARG A 552 46.36 -0.25 -15.69
N LYS A 553 46.39 -1.43 -16.30
CA LYS A 553 46.91 -2.65 -15.70
C LYS A 553 48.23 -3.11 -16.31
N THR A 554 48.32 -3.20 -17.63
CA THR A 554 49.53 -3.69 -18.30
C THR A 554 49.70 -3.03 -19.68
N PRO A 555 50.75 -2.22 -19.87
CA PRO A 555 51.69 -1.70 -18.86
C PRO A 555 50.98 -0.80 -17.84
N THR A 556 51.56 -0.49 -16.68
CA THR A 556 50.95 0.51 -15.76
C THR A 556 51.33 1.95 -16.12
N ASP A 557 52.32 2.13 -16.98
CA ASP A 557 52.77 3.44 -17.44
C ASP A 557 51.78 4.03 -18.46
N GLU A 558 51.60 5.35 -18.42
CA GLU A 558 50.72 6.08 -19.33
C GLU A 558 51.20 6.02 -20.78
N VAL A 559 52.51 6.15 -21.00
CA VAL A 559 53.10 6.25 -22.32
C VAL A 559 53.80 4.94 -22.64
N VAL A 560 53.36 4.27 -23.71
CA VAL A 560 53.82 2.93 -24.07
C VAL A 560 54.14 2.84 -25.57
N SER A 561 55.05 1.94 -25.94
CA SER A 561 55.52 1.73 -27.31
C SER A 561 55.13 0.34 -27.86
N GLY A 562 53.95 -0.15 -27.46
CA GLY A 562 53.42 -1.45 -27.87
C GLY A 562 51.98 -1.37 -28.36
N ASP A 563 51.57 -2.40 -29.08
CA ASP A 563 50.30 -2.44 -29.80
C ASP A 563 49.15 -2.98 -28.94
N THR A 564 49.42 -3.49 -27.73
CA THR A 564 48.39 -4.03 -26.84
C THR A 564 48.53 -3.47 -25.44
N VAL A 565 47.41 -3.01 -24.89
CA VAL A 565 47.29 -2.48 -23.53
C VAL A 565 46.11 -3.13 -22.79
N VAL A 566 46.17 -3.19 -21.46
CA VAL A 566 45.14 -3.84 -20.65
C VAL A 566 44.64 -2.90 -19.56
N PHE A 567 43.32 -2.75 -19.46
CA PHE A 567 42.63 -2.04 -18.38
C PHE A 567 42.12 -3.03 -17.31
N GLU A 568 42.08 -2.59 -16.05
CA GLU A 568 41.29 -3.20 -14.98
C GLU A 568 40.07 -2.32 -14.70
N VAL A 569 38.89 -2.93 -14.74
CA VAL A 569 37.59 -2.31 -14.53
C VAL A 569 37.00 -2.84 -13.23
N THR A 570 36.43 -1.96 -12.39
CA THR A 570 35.84 -2.33 -11.09
C THR A 570 34.43 -1.76 -10.96
N PHE A 571 33.49 -2.61 -10.56
CA PHE A 571 32.10 -2.25 -10.24
C PHE A 571 31.90 -2.13 -8.73
N SER A 572 30.85 -1.40 -8.31
CA SER A 572 30.48 -1.22 -6.89
C SER A 572 30.18 -2.54 -6.17
N GLU A 573 29.77 -3.55 -6.94
CA GLU A 573 29.35 -4.85 -6.44
C GLU A 573 29.49 -5.95 -7.50
N ALA A 574 28.96 -7.14 -7.17
CA ALA A 574 29.05 -8.30 -8.03
C ALA A 574 28.13 -8.17 -9.25
N VAL A 575 28.70 -8.29 -10.44
CA VAL A 575 27.98 -8.17 -11.71
C VAL A 575 28.14 -9.42 -12.57
N THR A 576 27.15 -9.64 -13.42
CA THR A 576 27.06 -10.70 -14.41
C THR A 576 26.89 -10.11 -15.80
N ASN A 577 27.05 -10.96 -16.82
CA ASN A 577 26.91 -10.60 -18.24
C ASN A 577 27.92 -9.57 -18.80
N VAL A 578 29.03 -9.32 -18.11
CA VAL A 578 30.07 -8.40 -18.63
C VAL A 578 30.79 -9.03 -19.84
N GLY A 579 30.54 -8.46 -21.01
CA GLY A 579 31.02 -8.91 -22.32
C GLY A 579 31.71 -7.81 -23.13
N LEU A 580 32.06 -8.14 -24.38
CA LEU A 580 32.75 -7.21 -25.30
C LEU A 580 31.86 -6.05 -25.76
N GLU A 581 30.55 -6.28 -25.85
CA GLU A 581 29.58 -5.30 -26.38
C GLU A 581 29.26 -4.19 -25.36
N ASP A 582 29.60 -4.40 -24.08
CA ASP A 582 29.38 -3.44 -23.00
C ASP A 582 30.37 -2.27 -22.99
N PHE A 583 31.43 -2.35 -23.79
CA PHE A 583 32.50 -1.35 -23.81
C PHE A 583 32.73 -0.81 -25.22
N VAL A 584 33.10 0.46 -25.30
CA VAL A 584 33.48 1.14 -26.54
C VAL A 584 34.85 1.79 -26.39
N ILE A 585 35.57 1.94 -27.50
CA ILE A 585 36.85 2.65 -27.50
C ILE A 585 36.59 4.16 -27.41
N ASN A 586 37.31 4.81 -26.50
CA ASN A 586 37.41 6.25 -26.39
C ASN A 586 38.79 6.70 -26.88
N GLY A 587 38.85 7.58 -27.88
CA GLY A 587 40.11 8.03 -28.49
C GLY A 587 40.39 7.41 -29.86
N ASP A 588 41.45 6.61 -29.98
CA ASP A 588 41.95 6.06 -31.25
C ASP A 588 40.89 5.24 -32.02
N PRO A 589 40.38 5.72 -33.17
CA PRO A 589 39.34 5.01 -33.92
C PRO A 589 39.85 3.71 -34.58
N THR A 590 41.15 3.46 -34.55
CA THR A 590 41.75 2.23 -35.08
C THR A 590 41.91 1.15 -34.02
N ALA A 591 41.72 1.45 -32.73
CA ALA A 591 41.85 0.47 -31.67
C ALA A 591 40.64 -0.47 -31.59
N THR A 592 40.86 -1.69 -31.10
CA THR A 592 39.83 -2.73 -30.93
C THR A 592 39.92 -3.36 -29.55
N ILE A 593 38.77 -3.62 -28.92
CA ILE A 593 38.71 -4.41 -27.68
C ILE A 593 38.78 -5.89 -28.04
N ASP A 594 39.81 -6.58 -27.56
CA ASP A 594 40.10 -7.97 -27.97
C ASP A 594 39.45 -9.00 -27.04
N SER A 595 39.42 -8.71 -25.73
CA SER A 595 38.90 -9.64 -24.73
C SER A 595 38.49 -8.92 -23.45
N VAL A 596 37.40 -9.41 -22.84
CA VAL A 596 37.00 -9.09 -21.47
C VAL A 596 37.10 -10.36 -20.63
N THR A 597 37.87 -10.34 -19.55
CA THR A 597 38.12 -11.52 -18.70
C THR A 597 37.84 -11.19 -17.24
N ALA A 598 36.96 -11.97 -16.60
CA ALA A 598 36.68 -11.82 -15.17
C ALA A 598 37.92 -12.16 -14.32
N ILE A 599 38.27 -11.27 -13.39
CA ILE A 599 39.23 -11.54 -12.31
C ILE A 599 38.48 -12.17 -11.13
N ASP A 600 37.36 -11.55 -10.77
CA ASP A 600 36.38 -12.01 -9.79
C ASP A 600 35.01 -11.41 -10.14
N SER A 601 34.02 -11.50 -9.24
CA SER A 601 32.65 -11.06 -9.50
C SER A 601 32.49 -9.54 -9.64
N THR A 602 33.45 -8.73 -9.19
CA THR A 602 33.35 -7.26 -9.26
C THR A 602 34.41 -6.61 -10.16
N ARG A 603 35.40 -7.39 -10.64
CA ARG A 603 36.54 -6.87 -11.39
C ARG A 603 36.86 -7.65 -12.66
N TYR A 604 37.20 -6.92 -13.72
CA TYR A 604 37.43 -7.45 -15.06
C TYR A 604 38.69 -6.85 -15.70
N GLU A 605 39.41 -7.65 -16.49
CA GLU A 605 40.49 -7.20 -17.37
C GLU A 605 39.99 -7.01 -18.79
N ILE A 606 40.34 -5.89 -19.41
CA ILE A 606 39.96 -5.55 -20.77
C ILE A 606 41.22 -5.31 -21.60
N SER A 607 41.48 -6.19 -22.57
CA SER A 607 42.61 -6.07 -23.50
C SER A 607 42.19 -5.27 -24.73
N VAL A 608 43.01 -4.30 -25.11
CA VAL A 608 42.80 -3.42 -26.27
C VAL A 608 44.03 -3.46 -27.16
N THR A 609 43.84 -3.70 -28.46
CA THR A 609 44.90 -3.64 -29.48
C THR A 609 44.75 -2.41 -30.35
N VAL A 610 45.87 -1.74 -30.62
CA VAL A 610 45.99 -0.50 -31.37
C VAL A 610 46.66 -0.82 -32.70
N HIS A 611 45.98 -0.57 -33.81
CA HIS A 611 46.45 -1.00 -35.13
C HIS A 611 47.32 0.09 -35.79
N ALA A 612 48.41 -0.35 -36.44
CA ALA A 612 49.63 0.39 -36.79
C ALA A 612 49.51 1.60 -37.77
N SER A 613 48.36 2.24 -37.88
CA SER A 613 48.15 3.50 -38.61
C SER A 613 47.94 4.72 -37.70
N ALA A 614 48.07 4.55 -36.38
CA ALA A 614 47.89 5.62 -35.39
C ALA A 614 48.93 6.75 -35.56
N PRO A 615 48.52 8.03 -35.54
CA PRO A 615 49.44 9.17 -35.47
C PRO A 615 50.34 9.12 -34.23
N PRO A 616 51.51 9.80 -34.21
CA PRO A 616 52.35 9.85 -33.01
C PRO A 616 51.57 10.43 -31.81
N ASN A 617 51.62 9.73 -30.66
CA ASN A 617 50.96 10.07 -29.39
C ASN A 617 49.43 9.88 -29.38
N ASN A 618 48.94 8.75 -29.89
CA ASN A 618 47.51 8.49 -29.91
C ASN A 618 46.98 8.10 -28.52
N ILE A 619 45.81 8.61 -28.14
CA ILE A 619 45.19 8.34 -26.84
C ILE A 619 44.22 7.17 -27.00
N VAL A 620 44.29 6.21 -26.08
CA VAL A 620 43.42 5.03 -26.04
C VAL A 620 42.84 4.90 -24.64
N GLY A 621 41.53 5.02 -24.56
CA GLY A 621 40.69 4.76 -23.39
C GLY A 621 39.55 3.81 -23.74
N ILE A 622 38.76 3.45 -22.74
CA ILE A 622 37.54 2.65 -22.91
C ILE A 622 36.42 3.28 -22.09
N ASP A 623 35.21 3.32 -22.65
CA ASP A 623 34.00 3.78 -21.96
C ASP A 623 32.95 2.65 -21.97
N LEU A 624 31.87 2.82 -21.20
CA LEU A 624 30.69 1.96 -21.33
C LEU A 624 29.96 2.22 -22.66
N ALA A 625 29.44 1.17 -23.26
CA ALA A 625 28.53 1.29 -24.40
C ALA A 625 27.22 1.97 -23.99
N GLY A 626 26.44 2.46 -24.97
CA GLY A 626 25.21 3.20 -24.70
C GLY A 626 24.03 2.36 -24.18
N ASN A 627 24.15 1.03 -24.21
CA ASN A 627 23.13 0.10 -23.70
C ASN A 627 23.78 -1.24 -23.28
N PRO A 628 24.60 -1.25 -22.23
CA PRO A 628 25.21 -2.47 -21.71
C PRO A 628 24.13 -3.35 -21.08
N ASP A 629 24.24 -4.67 -21.22
CA ASP A 629 23.29 -5.63 -20.66
C ASP A 629 23.82 -6.28 -19.35
N ILE A 630 24.74 -5.57 -18.69
CA ILE A 630 25.31 -5.90 -17.38
C ILE A 630 24.24 -5.76 -16.30
N THR A 631 24.08 -6.82 -15.50
CA THR A 631 23.20 -6.82 -14.32
C THR A 631 23.95 -7.35 -13.10
N ASP A 632 23.47 -7.03 -11.90
CA ASP A 632 23.89 -7.78 -10.70
C ASP A 632 23.28 -9.20 -10.67
N ILE A 633 23.43 -9.90 -9.54
CA ILE A 633 22.92 -11.26 -9.35
C ILE A 633 21.40 -11.34 -9.16
N VAL A 634 20.75 -10.23 -8.79
CA VAL A 634 19.31 -10.13 -8.52
C VAL A 634 18.55 -9.59 -9.75
N GLY A 635 19.26 -8.98 -10.70
CA GLY A 635 18.76 -8.57 -12.00
C GLY A 635 18.69 -7.05 -12.22
N ASN A 636 19.23 -6.22 -11.31
CA ASN A 636 19.24 -4.77 -11.53
C ASN A 636 20.25 -4.43 -12.64
N GLY A 637 19.81 -3.61 -13.62
CA GLY A 637 20.66 -3.16 -14.71
C GLY A 637 21.70 -2.13 -14.28
N LEU A 638 22.88 -2.16 -14.88
CA LEU A 638 23.97 -1.21 -14.59
C LEU A 638 23.51 0.24 -14.79
N THR A 639 23.73 1.09 -13.77
CA THR A 639 23.49 2.53 -13.90
C THR A 639 24.58 3.16 -14.76
N LEU A 640 24.17 3.73 -15.91
CA LEU A 640 25.05 4.41 -16.84
C LEU A 640 25.52 5.75 -16.29
N ARG A 641 26.77 5.79 -15.83
CA ARG A 641 27.46 7.01 -15.44
C ARG A 641 28.97 6.92 -15.67
N GLU A 642 29.61 8.07 -15.81
CA GLU A 642 31.07 8.15 -15.87
C GLU A 642 31.71 7.66 -14.57
N PRO A 643 32.76 6.82 -14.63
CA PRO A 643 33.45 6.37 -13.43
C PRO A 643 34.23 7.51 -12.78
N THR A 644 34.45 7.38 -11.47
CA THR A 644 35.21 8.39 -10.72
C THR A 644 36.70 8.41 -11.07
N ILE A 645 37.19 7.33 -11.67
CA ILE A 645 38.56 7.17 -12.13
C ILE A 645 38.49 6.59 -13.53
N ASP A 646 38.99 7.34 -14.50
CA ASP A 646 38.99 6.99 -15.92
C ASP A 646 40.40 7.26 -16.50
N GLU A 647 41.24 6.23 -16.54
CA GLU A 647 42.61 6.35 -17.03
C GLU A 647 42.72 5.98 -18.52
N VAL A 648 43.66 6.60 -19.22
CA VAL A 648 43.96 6.35 -20.64
C VAL A 648 45.45 6.02 -20.85
N TYR A 649 45.75 5.37 -21.97
CA TYR A 649 47.11 5.19 -22.50
C TYR A 649 47.42 6.19 -23.61
N THR A 650 48.70 6.54 -23.75
CA THR A 650 49.27 7.24 -24.90
C THR A 650 50.23 6.32 -25.64
N ILE A 651 49.91 5.97 -26.88
CA ILE A 651 50.72 5.07 -27.71
C ILE A 651 51.72 5.87 -28.53
N THR A 652 52.98 5.42 -28.52
CA THR A 652 54.10 6.03 -29.24
C THR A 652 54.69 5.08 -30.26
N GLU A 653 55.25 5.63 -31.34
CA GLU A 653 55.86 4.85 -32.43
C GLU A 653 57.01 3.97 -31.90
N PRO A 654 57.11 2.70 -32.31
CA PRO A 654 58.21 1.83 -31.88
C PRO A 654 59.57 2.35 -32.40
N GLU A 655 60.58 2.40 -31.54
CA GLU A 655 61.96 2.74 -31.92
C GLU A 655 62.50 1.71 -32.94
N LEU A 656 62.81 2.14 -34.17
CA LEU A 656 63.35 1.25 -35.22
C LEU A 656 64.76 0.72 -34.83
N PRO A 657 65.01 -0.60 -34.89
CA PRO A 657 66.35 -1.16 -34.74
C PRO A 657 67.16 -1.10 -36.06
N ASP A 658 68.49 -0.98 -35.94
CA ASP A 658 69.46 -0.95 -37.07
C ASP A 658 69.37 -2.20 -37.99
N PRO A 659 69.67 -2.09 -39.30
CA PRO A 659 69.34 -3.11 -40.31
C PRO A 659 70.29 -4.31 -40.28
N VAL A 660 69.76 -5.53 -40.47
CA VAL A 660 70.51 -6.78 -40.69
C VAL A 660 70.02 -7.47 -41.97
N GLU A 661 70.98 -8.03 -42.71
CA GLU A 661 70.95 -8.53 -44.09
C GLU A 661 69.94 -9.66 -44.39
N GLU A 662 69.47 -9.63 -45.65
CA GLU A 662 68.55 -10.54 -46.35
C GLU A 662 69.08 -11.98 -46.49
N GLU A 663 68.19 -12.99 -46.39
CA GLU A 663 68.26 -14.19 -47.24
C GLU A 663 66.85 -14.74 -47.58
N GLU A 664 66.51 -14.58 -48.86
CA GLU A 664 65.76 -15.43 -49.82
C GLU A 664 64.41 -16.13 -49.47
N GLU A 665 63.36 -15.66 -50.17
CA GLU A 665 62.15 -16.36 -50.66
C GLU A 665 62.47 -17.62 -51.53
N PRO A 666 61.55 -18.56 -51.92
CA PRO A 666 60.15 -18.32 -52.33
C PRO A 666 59.09 -19.47 -52.19
N VAL A 667 57.83 -19.13 -52.53
CA VAL A 667 56.95 -19.76 -53.56
C VAL A 667 55.47 -19.86 -53.12
N VAL A 668 54.63 -19.14 -53.87
CA VAL A 668 53.15 -19.14 -53.89
C VAL A 668 52.60 -20.30 -54.75
N PRO A 669 51.38 -20.81 -54.49
CA PRO A 669 50.35 -20.61 -55.51
C PRO A 669 48.95 -20.25 -54.96
N GLU A 670 48.25 -19.43 -55.74
CA GLU A 670 46.88 -18.91 -55.60
C GLU A 670 45.76 -19.98 -55.83
N PRO A 671 44.48 -19.64 -55.53
CA PRO A 671 43.37 -20.58 -55.29
C PRO A 671 42.45 -20.81 -56.51
N PRO A 672 41.40 -21.66 -56.39
CA PRO A 672 40.23 -21.55 -57.26
C PRO A 672 38.86 -21.49 -56.52
N VAL A 673 38.17 -20.38 -56.74
CA VAL A 673 36.75 -20.13 -57.14
C VAL A 673 35.65 -21.18 -56.79
N PRO A 674 34.47 -20.74 -56.27
CA PRO A 674 33.29 -21.57 -56.06
C PRO A 674 32.32 -21.57 -57.26
N ASP A 675 31.49 -22.60 -57.39
CA ASP A 675 30.31 -22.57 -58.28
C ASP A 675 29.08 -23.19 -57.56
N PRO A 676 27.85 -22.74 -57.87
CA PRO A 676 26.62 -22.90 -57.09
C PRO A 676 25.69 -23.97 -57.69
N GLU A 677 24.51 -24.15 -57.07
CA GLU A 677 23.17 -24.42 -57.66
C GLU A 677 22.28 -25.16 -56.62
N VAL A 678 21.19 -24.62 -56.05
CA VAL A 678 19.81 -24.34 -56.58
C VAL A 678 18.89 -25.59 -56.29
N PRO A 679 17.56 -25.59 -56.46
CA PRO A 679 16.46 -25.10 -55.58
C PRO A 679 15.27 -26.12 -55.47
N VAL A 680 14.21 -25.87 -54.68
CA VAL A 680 12.87 -26.50 -54.87
C VAL A 680 11.79 -25.59 -54.21
N THR A 681 10.99 -24.74 -54.91
CA THR A 681 9.69 -24.92 -55.63
C THR A 681 8.57 -25.60 -54.82
N ASN A 682 7.28 -25.25 -54.82
CA ASN A 682 6.40 -24.11 -55.20
C ASN A 682 4.99 -24.47 -54.61
N PRO A 683 3.95 -23.63 -54.73
CA PRO A 683 2.71 -23.67 -53.93
C PRO A 683 1.54 -24.36 -54.67
N ASP A 684 0.37 -24.45 -54.01
CA ASP A 684 -0.93 -24.46 -54.69
C ASP A 684 -2.08 -23.92 -53.77
N PRO A 685 -3.12 -23.26 -54.32
CA PRO A 685 -4.28 -22.69 -53.61
C PRO A 685 -5.59 -23.46 -53.88
N GLU A 686 -6.67 -23.20 -53.12
CA GLU A 686 -8.09 -23.27 -53.55
C GLU A 686 -9.06 -22.77 -52.43
N GLU A 687 -10.05 -21.92 -52.79
CA GLU A 687 -11.24 -21.46 -52.02
C GLU A 687 -12.51 -22.32 -52.37
N PRO A 688 -13.80 -21.98 -52.07
CA PRO A 688 -14.50 -21.25 -50.96
C PRO A 688 -15.78 -22.01 -50.41
N SER A 689 -16.44 -21.50 -49.34
CA SER A 689 -17.88 -21.63 -48.91
C SER A 689 -17.97 -21.61 -47.37
N GLU A 690 -18.92 -21.07 -46.60
CA GLU A 690 -20.32 -20.65 -46.76
C GLU A 690 -20.73 -19.78 -45.52
N GLU A 691 -21.94 -19.22 -45.54
CA GLU A 691 -22.55 -18.15 -44.72
C GLU A 691 -22.56 -18.22 -43.16
N PRO A 692 -22.78 -17.08 -42.47
CA PRO A 692 -22.96 -16.99 -41.01
C PRO A 692 -24.45 -17.06 -40.60
N PRO A 693 -24.81 -17.56 -39.40
CA PRO A 693 -26.12 -17.29 -38.81
C PRO A 693 -26.10 -15.94 -38.08
N THR A 694 -26.93 -15.03 -38.59
CA THR A 694 -27.34 -13.79 -37.94
C THR A 694 -28.13 -14.07 -36.66
N ALA A 695 -27.60 -13.70 -35.49
CA ALA A 695 -28.37 -13.39 -34.31
C ALA A 695 -28.29 -11.87 -34.13
N GLY A 696 -29.43 -11.19 -34.22
CA GLY A 696 -29.50 -9.74 -34.18
C GLY A 696 -29.10 -9.17 -32.82
N PRO A 697 -28.56 -7.95 -32.77
CA PRO A 697 -28.53 -7.20 -31.53
C PRO A 697 -29.99 -6.85 -31.18
N ASP A 698 -30.36 -7.22 -29.96
CA ASP A 698 -31.55 -6.73 -29.28
C ASP A 698 -31.34 -5.23 -29.04
N ASN A 699 -31.72 -4.42 -30.03
CA ASN A 699 -31.79 -2.96 -29.87
C ASN A 699 -33.07 -2.68 -29.08
N GLY A 700 -33.01 -2.90 -27.78
CA GLY A 700 -33.94 -2.35 -26.80
C GLY A 700 -33.77 -0.84 -26.69
N ASN A 701 -34.02 -0.09 -27.77
CA ASN A 701 -34.40 1.31 -27.63
C ASN A 701 -35.85 1.31 -27.13
N ASP A 702 -36.00 1.27 -25.81
CA ASP A 702 -37.23 1.72 -25.17
C ASP A 702 -37.28 3.25 -25.27
N ASP A 703 -37.66 3.76 -26.45
CA ASP A 703 -38.09 5.16 -26.66
C ASP A 703 -39.48 5.37 -26.01
N SER A 704 -39.59 5.04 -24.72
CA SER A 704 -40.71 5.50 -23.91
C SER A 704 -40.60 7.02 -23.76
N PRO A 705 -41.68 7.78 -24.01
CA PRO A 705 -41.62 9.24 -23.91
C PRO A 705 -41.24 9.65 -22.48
N LEU A 706 -40.28 10.57 -22.35
CA LEU A 706 -39.72 11.19 -21.13
C LEU A 706 -40.74 11.92 -20.22
N ASN A 707 -42.01 11.53 -20.22
CA ASN A 707 -43.08 12.22 -19.50
C ASN A 707 -43.33 11.58 -18.13
N GLY A 708 -43.21 12.38 -17.07
CA GLY A 708 -43.73 12.06 -15.74
C GLY A 708 -42.68 11.60 -14.73
N LEU A 709 -41.39 11.75 -15.01
CA LEU A 709 -40.31 11.31 -14.11
C LEU A 709 -39.91 12.37 -13.08
N LEU A 710 -40.32 13.64 -13.25
CA LEU A 710 -40.08 14.72 -12.31
C LEU A 710 -41.37 15.09 -11.56
N THR A 711 -41.39 14.92 -10.24
CA THR A 711 -42.53 15.29 -9.39
C THR A 711 -42.12 16.37 -8.39
N VAL A 712 -42.78 17.53 -8.43
CA VAL A 712 -42.54 18.60 -7.43
C VAL A 712 -43.10 18.18 -6.08
N LEU A 713 -42.31 18.39 -5.03
CA LEU A 713 -42.67 18.13 -3.64
C LEU A 713 -42.80 19.43 -2.85
N PRO A 714 -44.02 20.02 -2.74
CA PRO A 714 -44.21 21.32 -2.10
C PRO A 714 -43.89 21.35 -0.60
N SER A 715 -43.91 20.20 0.07
CA SER A 715 -43.59 20.09 1.51
C SER A 715 -42.09 20.19 1.80
N THR A 716 -41.24 19.88 0.82
CA THR A 716 -39.79 19.87 0.93
C THR A 716 -39.12 20.86 -0.02
N ASN A 717 -39.89 21.59 -0.84
CA ASN A 717 -39.40 22.41 -1.95
C ASN A 717 -38.44 21.64 -2.88
N GLY A 718 -38.64 20.33 -3.00
CA GLY A 718 -37.78 19.44 -3.77
C GLY A 718 -38.42 18.97 -5.08
N VAL A 719 -37.67 18.17 -5.83
CA VAL A 719 -38.10 17.47 -7.04
C VAL A 719 -37.76 15.99 -6.86
N GLU A 720 -38.79 15.14 -6.77
CA GLU A 720 -38.60 13.69 -6.78
C GLU A 720 -38.35 13.21 -8.21
N VAL A 721 -37.36 12.34 -8.35
CA VAL A 721 -36.97 11.70 -9.59
C VAL A 721 -37.31 10.22 -9.48
N THR A 722 -38.43 9.81 -10.08
CA THR A 722 -38.98 8.46 -9.82
C THR A 722 -38.08 7.35 -10.38
N GLU A 723 -37.60 7.48 -11.62
CA GLU A 723 -36.64 6.57 -12.25
C GLU A 723 -36.08 7.22 -13.52
N LEU A 724 -34.80 7.62 -13.54
CA LEU A 724 -34.19 8.21 -14.75
C LEU A 724 -33.88 7.14 -15.81
N GLY A 725 -33.49 5.94 -15.41
CA GLY A 725 -32.85 4.98 -16.32
C GLY A 725 -31.45 5.43 -16.75
N ASN A 726 -30.67 4.56 -17.39
CA ASN A 726 -29.25 4.79 -17.65
C ASN A 726 -28.96 5.77 -18.80
N ASP A 727 -29.95 6.03 -19.66
CA ASP A 727 -29.78 6.86 -20.86
C ASP A 727 -30.19 8.32 -20.64
N ASN A 728 -30.62 8.68 -19.43
CA ASN A 728 -31.17 10.00 -19.14
C ASN A 728 -30.37 10.73 -18.07
N THR A 729 -30.40 12.05 -18.15
CA THR A 729 -29.75 12.97 -17.23
C THR A 729 -30.73 14.09 -16.87
N ILE A 730 -30.47 14.76 -15.76
CA ILE A 730 -31.20 15.98 -15.41
C ILE A 730 -30.41 17.18 -15.89
N ARG A 731 -30.99 17.96 -16.79
CA ARG A 731 -30.40 19.20 -17.30
C ARG A 731 -30.97 20.40 -16.57
N LEU A 732 -30.08 21.25 -16.07
CA LEU A 732 -30.40 22.55 -15.50
C LEU A 732 -30.13 23.65 -16.53
N THR A 733 -31.13 24.51 -16.76
CA THR A 733 -31.03 25.63 -17.69
C THR A 733 -31.33 26.95 -16.99
N PHE A 734 -30.47 27.94 -17.15
CA PHE A 734 -30.72 29.29 -16.63
C PHE A 734 -31.82 30.00 -17.46
N LEU A 735 -32.84 30.52 -16.79
CA LEU A 735 -33.99 31.14 -17.46
C LEU A 735 -33.96 32.67 -17.39
N GLN A 736 -33.66 33.24 -16.23
CA GLN A 736 -33.63 34.68 -16.02
C GLN A 736 -32.94 35.06 -14.70
N GLY A 737 -32.33 36.24 -14.70
CA GLY A 737 -31.84 36.90 -13.50
C GLY A 737 -30.79 37.97 -13.77
N THR A 738 -30.61 38.87 -12.81
CA THR A 738 -29.45 39.77 -12.78
C THR A 738 -28.49 39.20 -11.74
N ILE A 739 -27.36 38.70 -12.21
CA ILE A 739 -26.28 38.17 -11.38
C ILE A 739 -25.19 39.24 -11.37
N THR A 740 -24.84 39.75 -10.20
CA THR A 740 -23.85 40.82 -10.05
C THR A 740 -22.51 40.32 -9.53
N GLU A 741 -22.45 39.06 -9.10
CA GLU A 741 -21.29 38.34 -8.56
C GLU A 741 -21.54 36.84 -8.81
N VAL A 742 -20.49 36.03 -8.96
CA VAL A 742 -20.60 34.57 -9.21
C VAL A 742 -21.39 33.87 -8.11
N LYS A 743 -22.28 32.96 -8.50
CA LYS A 743 -23.08 32.13 -7.57
C LYS A 743 -22.92 30.65 -7.87
N ASP A 744 -22.66 29.84 -6.85
CA ASP A 744 -22.65 28.38 -7.00
C ASP A 744 -24.07 27.83 -6.95
N VAL A 745 -24.50 27.13 -7.99
CA VAL A 745 -25.69 26.27 -7.97
C VAL A 745 -25.27 24.90 -7.46
N MET A 746 -25.99 24.40 -6.47
CA MET A 746 -25.75 23.10 -5.83
C MET A 746 -27.00 22.24 -5.92
N VAL A 747 -26.81 20.97 -6.30
CA VAL A 747 -27.83 19.93 -6.31
C VAL A 747 -27.55 18.97 -5.16
N PHE A 748 -28.52 18.78 -4.29
CA PHE A 748 -28.45 17.84 -3.18
C PHE A 748 -29.47 16.74 -3.38
N GLY A 749 -29.14 15.50 -3.04
CA GLY A 749 -30.20 14.56 -2.66
C GLY A 749 -30.60 14.81 -1.22
N ALA A 750 -31.91 14.86 -0.98
CA ALA A 750 -32.45 15.13 0.33
C ALA A 750 -32.13 13.97 1.27
N GLY A 751 -31.30 14.25 2.28
CA GLY A 751 -31.27 13.43 3.50
C GLY A 751 -32.61 13.49 4.23
N THR A 752 -32.76 12.69 5.29
CA THR A 752 -33.99 12.63 6.11
C THR A 752 -34.27 13.91 6.93
N SER A 753 -33.44 14.96 6.80
CA SER A 753 -33.56 16.22 7.52
C SER A 753 -33.27 17.44 6.62
N PRO A 754 -34.08 18.53 6.67
CA PRO A 754 -33.88 19.76 5.90
C PRO A 754 -32.64 20.60 6.26
N THR A 755 -31.75 20.11 7.14
CA THR A 755 -30.60 20.85 7.67
C THR A 755 -29.31 20.03 7.65
N ASP A 756 -29.34 18.81 7.12
CA ASP A 756 -28.21 17.89 7.10
C ASP A 756 -27.94 17.49 5.64
N PHE A 757 -27.28 18.40 4.93
CA PHE A 757 -26.87 18.20 3.54
C PHE A 757 -25.39 17.87 3.55
N GLY A 758 -25.03 16.66 3.10
CA GLY A 758 -23.64 16.34 2.78
C GLY A 758 -23.15 17.15 1.57
N GLU A 759 -22.04 16.71 0.97
CA GLU A 759 -21.54 17.32 -0.26
C GLU A 759 -22.58 17.24 -1.40
N PRO A 760 -22.71 18.27 -2.25
CA PRO A 760 -23.66 18.28 -3.35
C PRO A 760 -23.33 17.18 -4.38
N ILE A 761 -24.36 16.56 -4.94
CA ILE A 761 -24.24 15.59 -6.04
C ILE A 761 -24.09 16.28 -7.41
N GLY A 762 -23.94 17.60 -7.43
CA GLY A 762 -23.73 18.38 -8.64
C GLY A 762 -23.54 19.84 -8.27
N GLN A 763 -22.52 20.48 -8.83
CA GLN A 763 -22.22 21.89 -8.58
C GLN A 763 -21.64 22.55 -9.84
N PHE A 764 -22.07 23.77 -10.10
CA PHE A 764 -21.54 24.65 -11.15
C PHE A 764 -21.76 26.11 -10.77
N SER A 765 -21.05 27.02 -11.42
CA SER A 765 -21.11 28.45 -11.17
C SER A 765 -21.98 29.18 -12.20
N LEU A 766 -22.72 30.20 -11.75
CA LEU A 766 -23.49 31.11 -12.58
C LEU A 766 -22.81 32.48 -12.66
N LEU A 767 -22.63 32.98 -13.87
CA LEU A 767 -22.04 34.31 -14.16
C LEU A 767 -23.12 35.35 -14.52
N ASN A 768 -22.73 36.60 -14.77
CA ASN A 768 -23.63 37.62 -15.32
C ASN A 768 -23.95 37.36 -16.80
N TYR A 769 -24.90 36.47 -17.07
CA TYR A 769 -25.28 36.07 -18.43
C TYR A 769 -25.84 37.18 -19.35
N ASN A 770 -26.09 38.39 -18.85
CA ASN A 770 -26.59 39.48 -19.69
C ASN A 770 -25.53 39.99 -20.69
N GLU A 771 -24.26 39.66 -20.45
CA GLU A 771 -23.11 40.08 -21.24
C GLU A 771 -22.57 38.93 -22.14
N LEU A 772 -23.02 37.69 -21.92
CA LEU A 772 -22.61 36.53 -22.73
C LEU A 772 -23.45 36.37 -24.01
N ALA A 773 -22.81 35.92 -25.09
CA ALA A 773 -23.50 35.54 -26.30
C ALA A 773 -24.44 34.34 -26.05
N MET A 774 -25.65 34.35 -26.62
CA MET A 774 -26.69 33.34 -26.32
C MET A 774 -26.26 31.88 -26.58
N ASN A 775 -25.36 31.65 -27.53
CA ASN A 775 -24.77 30.34 -27.85
C ASN A 775 -23.71 29.87 -26.83
N MET A 776 -23.27 30.77 -25.94
CA MET A 776 -22.29 30.51 -24.88
C MET A 776 -22.92 30.27 -23.52
N LEU A 777 -24.26 30.30 -23.43
CA LEU A 777 -24.94 29.96 -22.18
C LEU A 777 -24.64 28.49 -21.82
N PRO A 778 -24.09 28.23 -20.63
CA PRO A 778 -23.74 26.89 -20.20
C PRO A 778 -25.01 26.11 -19.86
N LEU A 779 -24.89 24.80 -20.03
CA LEU A 779 -25.88 23.82 -19.59
C LEU A 779 -25.20 23.00 -18.50
N PHE A 780 -25.94 22.50 -17.53
CA PHE A 780 -25.37 21.61 -16.52
C PHE A 780 -26.23 20.36 -16.42
N THR A 781 -25.59 19.21 -16.40
CA THR A 781 -26.25 17.91 -16.28
C THR A 781 -25.84 17.16 -15.03
N VAL A 782 -26.80 16.44 -14.45
CA VAL A 782 -26.59 15.46 -13.38
C VAL A 782 -27.01 14.10 -13.91
N ASP A 783 -26.03 13.27 -14.21
CA ASP A 783 -26.23 11.96 -14.82
C ASP A 783 -26.97 11.00 -13.89
N SER A 784 -27.69 10.03 -14.49
CA SER A 784 -28.51 9.06 -13.77
C SER A 784 -27.73 8.21 -12.78
N ASP A 785 -26.44 8.02 -13.01
CA ASP A 785 -25.55 7.32 -12.09
C ASP A 785 -25.28 8.12 -10.80
N ARG A 786 -25.72 9.38 -10.69
CA ARG A 786 -25.64 10.16 -9.45
C ARG A 786 -26.97 10.26 -8.72
N ILE A 787 -28.06 9.74 -9.29
CA ILE A 787 -29.42 9.88 -8.80
C ILE A 787 -30.08 8.51 -8.63
N ASP A 788 -30.45 8.16 -7.40
CA ASP A 788 -31.17 6.92 -7.12
C ASP A 788 -32.64 6.99 -7.56
N PRO A 789 -33.25 5.86 -7.96
CA PRO A 789 -34.70 5.82 -8.21
C PRO A 789 -35.51 6.24 -6.98
N GLY A 790 -36.41 7.20 -7.16
CA GLY A 790 -37.24 7.79 -6.10
C GLY A 790 -36.52 8.84 -5.25
N GLU A 791 -35.30 9.25 -5.64
CA GLU A 791 -34.55 10.25 -4.90
C GLU A 791 -35.20 11.63 -4.98
N GLN A 792 -35.26 12.32 -3.84
CA GLN A 792 -35.74 13.70 -3.76
C GLN A 792 -34.55 14.64 -3.90
N LEU A 793 -34.55 15.47 -4.94
CA LEU A 793 -33.53 16.48 -5.16
C LEU A 793 -33.94 17.82 -4.59
N GLN A 794 -32.99 18.53 -3.98
CA GLN A 794 -33.12 19.92 -3.57
C GLN A 794 -32.04 20.75 -4.25
N PHE A 795 -32.41 21.97 -4.60
CA PHE A 795 -31.55 22.88 -5.35
C PHE A 795 -31.31 24.11 -4.52
N ALA A 796 -30.06 24.55 -4.43
CA ALA A 796 -29.70 25.77 -3.73
C ALA A 796 -28.71 26.60 -4.54
N ILE A 797 -28.64 27.88 -4.23
CA ILE A 797 -27.53 28.75 -4.64
C ILE A 797 -26.76 29.22 -3.41
N ARG A 798 -25.45 29.40 -3.56
CA ARG A 798 -24.63 30.11 -2.59
C ARG A 798 -24.52 31.57 -3.01
N ASP A 799 -25.03 32.48 -2.18
CA ASP A 799 -25.04 33.92 -2.40
C ASP A 799 -24.39 34.60 -1.19
N ASN A 800 -23.21 35.20 -1.38
CA ASN A 800 -22.47 35.88 -0.30
C ASN A 800 -22.26 35.00 0.97
N GLY A 801 -21.96 33.72 0.75
CA GLY A 801 -21.77 32.72 1.81
C GLY A 801 -23.06 32.22 2.47
N GLN A 802 -24.24 32.67 2.02
CA GLN A 802 -25.53 32.15 2.44
C GLN A 802 -26.09 31.16 1.42
N THR A 803 -26.53 29.99 1.88
CA THR A 803 -27.24 29.02 1.03
C THR A 803 -28.72 29.36 0.97
N LEU A 804 -29.23 29.63 -0.24
CA LEU A 804 -30.63 29.92 -0.53
C LEU A 804 -31.22 28.77 -1.33
N PHE A 805 -32.23 28.08 -0.78
CA PHE A 805 -32.90 26.98 -1.46
C PHE A 805 -33.97 27.48 -2.43
N ALA A 806 -34.09 26.80 -3.57
CA ALA A 806 -35.16 27.04 -4.52
C ALA A 806 -36.53 26.68 -3.94
N THR A 807 -37.55 27.39 -4.40
CA THR A 807 -38.92 26.88 -4.44
C THR A 807 -39.16 26.25 -5.82
N SER A 808 -39.76 25.05 -5.85
CA SER A 808 -40.01 24.32 -7.08
C SER A 808 -41.48 24.40 -7.50
N SER A 809 -41.73 24.53 -8.81
CA SER A 809 -43.09 24.51 -9.37
C SER A 809 -43.11 23.81 -10.73
N SER A 810 -44.06 22.90 -10.94
CA SER A 810 -44.13 22.13 -12.18
C SER A 810 -44.54 23.04 -13.35
N VAL A 811 -43.80 22.96 -14.46
CA VAL A 811 -44.15 23.58 -15.74
C VAL A 811 -44.83 22.54 -16.63
N SER A 812 -44.27 21.32 -16.68
CA SER A 812 -44.82 20.15 -17.37
C SER A 812 -44.40 18.86 -16.64
N ASP A 813 -44.74 17.70 -17.21
CA ASP A 813 -44.36 16.38 -16.68
C ASP A 813 -42.85 16.08 -16.85
N SER A 814 -42.12 16.91 -17.58
CA SER A 814 -40.69 16.78 -17.86
C SER A 814 -39.89 18.06 -17.55
N GLU A 815 -40.53 19.06 -16.93
CA GLU A 815 -39.91 20.36 -16.64
C GLU A 815 -40.42 20.95 -15.32
N VAL A 816 -39.48 21.32 -14.45
CA VAL A 816 -39.72 22.00 -13.18
C VAL A 816 -39.01 23.35 -13.16
N LEU A 817 -39.72 24.40 -12.76
CA LEU A 817 -39.17 25.72 -12.52
C LEU A 817 -38.66 25.82 -11.07
N LEU A 818 -37.44 26.31 -10.92
CA LEU A 818 -36.79 26.65 -9.65
C LEU A 818 -36.72 28.17 -9.50
N ASP A 819 -37.25 28.70 -8.40
CA ASP A 819 -37.16 30.12 -8.03
C ASP A 819 -36.46 30.28 -6.68
N PHE A 820 -35.31 30.96 -6.68
CA PHE A 820 -34.47 31.18 -5.50
C PHE A 820 -34.83 32.46 -4.72
N SER A 821 -35.93 33.13 -5.08
CA SER A 821 -36.45 34.34 -4.40
C SER A 821 -35.52 35.56 -4.38
N ASN A 822 -34.41 35.53 -5.12
CA ASN A 822 -33.45 36.62 -5.28
C ASN A 822 -33.36 37.12 -6.75
N GLY A 823 -34.35 36.76 -7.58
CA GLY A 823 -34.38 37.10 -9.00
C GLY A 823 -33.64 36.11 -9.91
N VAL A 824 -33.05 35.04 -9.36
CA VAL A 824 -32.50 33.92 -10.15
C VAL A 824 -33.58 32.86 -10.34
N SER A 825 -33.78 32.40 -11.58
CA SER A 825 -34.66 31.26 -11.90
C SER A 825 -34.01 30.30 -12.89
N LEU A 826 -34.14 29.00 -12.63
CA LEU A 826 -33.63 27.90 -13.46
C LEU A 826 -34.78 26.94 -13.83
N SER A 827 -34.70 26.24 -14.96
CA SER A 827 -35.50 25.04 -15.23
C SER A 827 -34.69 23.79 -14.98
N VAL A 828 -35.37 22.73 -14.56
CA VAL A 828 -34.88 21.36 -14.45
C VAL A 828 -35.65 20.54 -15.47
N GLU A 829 -34.96 19.96 -16.42
CA GLU A 829 -35.53 19.23 -17.55
C GLU A 829 -34.89 17.84 -17.67
N LEU A 830 -35.64 16.87 -18.19
CA LEU A 830 -35.07 15.58 -18.58
C LEU A 830 -34.35 15.73 -19.93
N ALA A 831 -33.13 15.21 -20.00
CA ALA A 831 -32.32 15.16 -21.23
C ALA A 831 -31.72 13.77 -21.40
N THR A 832 -31.26 13.46 -22.61
CA THR A 832 -30.54 12.21 -22.90
C THR A 832 -29.06 12.37 -22.57
N ALA A 833 -28.50 11.42 -21.82
CA ALA A 833 -27.09 11.36 -21.49
C ALA A 833 -26.27 10.84 -22.68
N THR A 834 -25.07 11.37 -22.85
CA THR A 834 -24.04 10.88 -23.79
C THR A 834 -22.71 10.68 -23.06
N VAL A 835 -21.83 9.85 -23.60
CA VAL A 835 -20.49 9.60 -23.00
C VAL A 835 -19.59 10.85 -22.91
N ASN A 836 -19.95 11.94 -23.59
CA ASN A 836 -19.19 13.20 -23.60
C ASN A 836 -19.99 14.37 -23.03
N THR A 837 -21.04 14.09 -22.24
CA THR A 837 -21.95 15.13 -21.74
C THR A 837 -21.20 16.15 -20.91
N ASN A 838 -20.35 15.71 -19.99
CA ASN A 838 -19.44 16.58 -19.25
C ASN A 838 -18.08 15.89 -19.05
N LEU A 839 -17.03 16.55 -19.53
CA LEU A 839 -15.64 16.10 -19.40
C LEU A 839 -14.87 16.95 -18.37
N LEU A 840 -15.46 18.00 -17.81
CA LEU A 840 -14.80 18.80 -16.77
C LEU A 840 -14.96 18.14 -15.40
N VAL A 841 -13.85 18.07 -14.65
CA VAL A 841 -13.80 17.55 -13.29
C VAL A 841 -13.22 18.59 -12.33
N ASN A 842 -13.55 18.46 -11.04
CA ASN A 842 -12.99 19.27 -9.94
C ASN A 842 -13.09 20.80 -10.16
N ASP A 843 -14.28 21.33 -10.46
CA ASP A 843 -14.48 22.77 -10.71
C ASP A 843 -13.63 23.32 -11.86
N ALA A 844 -13.57 22.56 -12.97
CA ALA A 844 -12.78 22.88 -14.16
C ALA A 844 -11.26 22.92 -13.94
N GLN A 845 -10.77 22.20 -12.92
CA GLN A 845 -9.34 21.95 -12.76
C GLN A 845 -8.77 21.09 -13.90
N SER A 846 -9.54 20.11 -14.38
CA SER A 846 -9.10 19.22 -15.45
C SER A 846 -10.23 18.85 -16.41
N ILE A 847 -9.86 18.53 -17.65
CA ILE A 847 -10.69 17.82 -18.63
C ILE A 847 -10.27 16.36 -18.60
N ASP A 848 -11.20 15.47 -18.24
CA ASP A 848 -11.01 14.03 -18.18
C ASP A 848 -11.34 13.40 -19.54
N LEU A 849 -10.31 12.89 -20.22
CA LEU A 849 -10.44 12.14 -21.46
C LEU A 849 -10.13 10.65 -21.27
N THR A 850 -10.07 10.14 -20.04
CA THR A 850 -9.63 8.77 -19.75
C THR A 850 -10.60 7.70 -20.28
N ALA A 851 -11.89 8.02 -20.37
CA ALA A 851 -12.90 7.12 -20.93
C ALA A 851 -12.79 6.96 -22.47
N GLN A 852 -12.02 7.82 -23.14
CA GLN A 852 -11.85 7.84 -24.58
C GLN A 852 -10.55 7.11 -24.94
N SER A 853 -10.64 5.98 -25.62
CA SER A 853 -9.46 5.17 -25.99
C SER A 853 -8.85 5.53 -27.35
N SER A 854 -9.42 6.51 -28.05
CA SER A 854 -8.98 6.96 -29.38
C SER A 854 -8.83 8.48 -29.43
N GLU A 855 -8.17 8.97 -30.47
CA GLU A 855 -8.12 10.41 -30.78
C GLU A 855 -9.53 10.99 -30.93
N LEU A 856 -9.75 12.16 -30.33
CA LEU A 856 -11.05 12.83 -30.19
C LEU A 856 -11.00 14.18 -30.91
N ALA A 857 -11.87 14.37 -31.91
CA ALA A 857 -12.02 15.67 -32.56
C ALA A 857 -12.87 16.60 -31.68
N MET A 858 -12.34 17.77 -31.38
CA MET A 858 -12.91 18.75 -30.46
C MET A 858 -13.12 20.08 -31.15
N SER A 859 -14.25 20.72 -30.86
CA SER A 859 -14.54 22.10 -31.22
C SER A 859 -14.62 22.95 -29.96
N PHE A 860 -13.87 24.06 -29.92
CA PHE A 860 -13.87 25.05 -28.85
C PHE A 860 -14.49 26.35 -29.36
N SER A 861 -15.47 26.88 -28.63
CA SER A 861 -16.01 28.23 -28.81
C SER A 861 -15.53 29.12 -27.68
N VAL A 862 -14.99 30.28 -28.02
CA VAL A 862 -14.41 31.25 -27.10
C VAL A 862 -15.16 32.56 -27.25
N TYR A 863 -15.71 33.07 -26.15
CA TYR A 863 -16.25 34.41 -26.07
C TYR A 863 -15.41 35.22 -25.10
N ARG A 864 -15.06 36.43 -25.49
CA ARG A 864 -14.15 37.30 -24.74
C ARG A 864 -14.82 38.63 -24.47
N GLU A 865 -14.72 39.11 -23.24
CA GLU A 865 -15.10 40.46 -22.80
C GLU A 865 -13.99 41.16 -22.00
N ALA A 866 -12.87 40.48 -21.79
CA ALA A 866 -11.81 40.92 -20.89
C ALA A 866 -11.06 42.20 -21.27
N ALA A 867 -10.37 42.78 -20.28
CA ALA A 867 -9.49 43.92 -20.46
C ALA A 867 -8.15 43.55 -21.13
N MET A 868 -7.62 42.35 -20.88
CA MET A 868 -6.30 41.88 -21.34
C MET A 868 -6.42 40.92 -22.52
N ASP A 869 -5.51 40.94 -23.50
CA ASP A 869 -5.60 40.04 -24.68
C ASP A 869 -5.13 38.61 -24.35
N ASN A 870 -5.97 37.83 -23.68
CA ASN A 870 -5.62 36.50 -23.16
C ASN A 870 -5.60 35.40 -24.23
N THR A 871 -4.70 34.44 -24.04
CA THR A 871 -4.62 33.19 -24.83
C THR A 871 -4.78 31.98 -23.92
N ILE A 872 -5.66 31.06 -24.28
CA ILE A 872 -5.95 29.84 -23.53
C ILE A 872 -5.34 28.65 -24.24
N ASP A 873 -4.70 27.76 -23.49
CA ASP A 873 -4.18 26.52 -24.01
C ASP A 873 -4.28 25.41 -22.93
N PHE A 874 -3.95 24.19 -23.33
CA PHE A 874 -4.09 23.00 -22.50
C PHE A 874 -2.76 22.26 -22.42
N TYR A 875 -2.59 21.46 -21.37
CA TYR A 875 -1.42 20.63 -21.18
C TYR A 875 -1.81 19.26 -20.64
N THR A 876 -1.05 18.23 -20.99
CA THR A 876 -1.31 16.88 -20.51
C THR A 876 -0.84 16.73 -19.07
N THR A 877 -1.67 16.09 -18.24
CA THR A 877 -1.33 15.67 -16.89
C THR A 877 -1.55 14.17 -16.76
N ASP A 878 -0.77 13.53 -15.89
CA ASP A 878 -0.91 12.10 -15.60
C ASP A 878 -2.09 11.85 -14.65
N PHE A 879 -2.47 12.86 -13.87
CA PHE A 879 -3.53 12.78 -12.86
C PHE A 879 -4.55 13.92 -12.98
N ALA A 880 -5.81 13.66 -12.60
CA ALA A 880 -6.91 14.64 -12.61
C ALA A 880 -6.74 15.81 -11.62
N ASN A 881 -5.85 15.66 -10.64
CA ASN A 881 -5.47 16.72 -9.68
C ASN A 881 -4.32 17.61 -10.18
N GLY A 882 -3.87 17.39 -11.41
CA GLY A 882 -2.83 18.16 -12.07
C GLY A 882 -1.45 17.54 -12.02
N GLY A 883 -1.23 16.47 -11.24
CA GLY A 883 0.08 15.85 -11.10
C GLY A 883 0.71 15.44 -12.45
N ILE A 884 2.00 15.70 -12.59
CA ILE A 884 2.81 15.35 -13.77
C ILE A 884 3.95 14.46 -13.32
N ILE A 885 4.08 13.28 -13.90
CA ILE A 885 5.21 12.38 -13.68
C ILE A 885 6.41 12.93 -14.43
N ASP A 886 7.44 13.34 -13.69
CA ASP A 886 8.72 13.70 -14.29
C ASP A 886 9.38 12.44 -14.85
N THR A 887 9.34 12.31 -16.18
CA THR A 887 9.91 11.17 -16.91
C THR A 887 11.41 10.94 -16.67
N PHE A 888 12.14 11.91 -16.12
CA PHE A 888 13.56 11.77 -15.80
C PHE A 888 13.82 11.24 -14.38
N THR A 889 12.95 11.59 -13.41
CA THR A 889 13.12 11.20 -12.00
C THR A 889 12.11 10.17 -11.51
N GLY A 890 11.02 9.94 -12.25
CA GLY A 890 9.88 9.12 -11.84
C GLY A 890 9.04 9.73 -10.73
N GLN A 891 9.36 10.95 -10.27
CA GLN A 891 8.60 11.63 -9.23
C GLN A 891 7.38 12.34 -9.82
N THR A 892 6.25 12.29 -9.12
CA THR A 892 5.09 13.11 -9.45
C THR A 892 5.31 14.53 -8.92
N LEU A 893 5.33 15.51 -9.83
CA LEU A 893 5.30 16.93 -9.51
C LEU A 893 3.84 17.34 -9.30
N MET A 894 3.50 17.81 -8.10
CA MET A 894 2.17 18.32 -7.78
C MET A 894 2.09 19.83 -8.05
N PRO A 895 0.89 20.38 -8.34
CA PRO A 895 0.70 21.82 -8.46
C PRO A 895 1.22 22.57 -7.22
N GLY A 896 2.20 23.46 -7.42
CA GLY A 896 2.86 24.22 -6.36
C GLY A 896 4.25 23.70 -5.98
N ASP A 897 4.64 22.51 -6.46
CA ASP A 897 6.01 22.03 -6.35
C ASP A 897 6.95 22.82 -7.26
N VAL A 898 8.22 22.92 -6.83
CA VAL A 898 9.27 23.53 -7.65
C VAL A 898 9.45 22.71 -8.92
N GLY A 899 9.31 23.35 -10.09
CA GLY A 899 9.45 22.70 -11.40
C GLY A 899 8.12 22.31 -12.07
N TYR A 900 6.99 22.43 -11.35
CA TYR A 900 5.68 22.06 -11.89
C TYR A 900 5.27 22.94 -13.08
N GLU A 901 5.41 24.27 -12.97
CA GLU A 901 5.03 25.20 -14.04
C GLU A 901 5.81 24.93 -15.33
N GLU A 902 7.11 24.66 -15.22
CA GLU A 902 7.96 24.30 -16.35
C GLU A 902 7.54 22.98 -17.00
N ALA A 903 7.20 21.97 -16.20
CA ALA A 903 6.71 20.68 -16.68
C ALA A 903 5.36 20.83 -17.40
N ALA A 904 4.42 21.58 -16.82
CA ALA A 904 3.12 21.87 -17.42
C ALA A 904 3.27 22.60 -18.76
N ILE A 905 4.11 23.63 -18.83
CA ILE A 905 4.38 24.40 -20.05
C ILE A 905 5.09 23.55 -21.11
N ALA A 906 5.90 22.56 -20.71
CA ALA A 906 6.54 21.61 -21.62
C ALA A 906 5.53 20.61 -22.23
N ASN A 907 4.49 20.24 -21.47
CA ASN A 907 3.42 19.31 -21.86
C ASN A 907 2.24 19.98 -22.61
N ARG A 908 2.39 21.24 -23.03
CA ARG A 908 1.31 21.99 -23.67
C ARG A 908 0.96 21.47 -25.08
N LEU A 909 -0.31 21.61 -25.44
CA LEU A 909 -0.87 21.16 -26.71
C LEU A 909 -0.78 22.19 -27.85
N ASN A 910 -0.48 23.45 -27.55
CA ASN A 910 -0.34 24.54 -28.52
C ASN A 910 -1.62 24.80 -29.34
N ILE A 911 -2.81 24.67 -28.73
CA ILE A 911 -4.11 24.94 -29.36
C ILE A 911 -4.33 26.45 -29.53
N ASN A 912 -3.87 27.26 -28.56
CA ASN A 912 -3.85 28.72 -28.61
C ASN A 912 -5.22 29.36 -28.94
N LEU A 913 -6.19 29.10 -28.08
CA LEU A 913 -7.52 29.69 -28.14
C LEU A 913 -7.45 31.19 -27.79
N SER A 914 -7.94 32.05 -28.69
CA SER A 914 -7.96 33.50 -28.48
C SER A 914 -9.19 34.13 -29.14
N GLY A 915 -9.57 35.34 -28.73
CA GLY A 915 -10.81 35.96 -29.21
C GLY A 915 -10.70 37.46 -29.38
N THR A 916 -11.74 38.06 -29.95
CA THR A 916 -11.93 39.51 -29.97
C THR A 916 -13.12 39.88 -29.10
N ASN A 917 -13.05 40.99 -28.37
CA ASN A 917 -14.11 41.38 -27.44
C ASN A 917 -15.49 41.45 -28.12
N GLY A 918 -16.49 40.87 -27.45
CA GLY A 918 -17.87 40.82 -27.90
C GLY A 918 -18.12 39.94 -29.13
N GLN A 919 -17.20 39.02 -29.47
CA GLN A 919 -17.36 38.04 -30.54
C GLN A 919 -17.16 36.62 -30.01
N THR A 920 -17.82 35.65 -30.64
CA THR A 920 -17.52 34.22 -30.46
C THR A 920 -16.59 33.75 -31.58
N ASN A 921 -15.46 33.18 -31.20
CA ASN A 921 -14.49 32.54 -32.10
C ASN A 921 -14.53 31.03 -31.92
N THR A 922 -14.41 30.26 -33.00
CA THR A 922 -14.41 28.79 -32.96
C THR A 922 -13.07 28.22 -33.43
N PHE A 923 -12.60 27.21 -32.73
CA PHE A 923 -11.35 26.50 -32.95
C PHE A 923 -11.62 25.00 -32.98
N GLU A 924 -10.81 24.24 -33.71
CA GLU A 924 -10.89 22.78 -33.75
C GLU A 924 -9.51 22.19 -33.43
N ALA A 925 -9.49 21.10 -32.67
CA ALA A 925 -8.27 20.35 -32.36
C ALA A 925 -8.56 18.85 -32.27
N SER A 926 -7.54 18.04 -32.50
CA SER A 926 -7.57 16.60 -32.23
C SER A 926 -6.82 16.33 -30.94
N LEU A 927 -7.49 15.74 -29.95
CA LEU A 927 -6.92 15.43 -28.64
C LEU A 927 -6.73 13.92 -28.50
N THR A 928 -5.65 13.51 -27.84
CA THR A 928 -5.45 12.10 -27.52
C THR A 928 -6.35 11.74 -26.33
N GLY A 929 -7.13 10.66 -26.46
CA GLY A 929 -7.88 10.11 -25.32
C GLY A 929 -6.99 9.28 -24.39
N GLY A 930 -7.49 8.94 -23.20
CA GLY A 930 -6.79 8.13 -22.20
C GLY A 930 -5.97 8.95 -21.21
N LEU A 931 -6.21 10.26 -21.11
CA LEU A 931 -5.39 11.19 -20.32
C LEU A 931 -6.22 12.35 -19.76
N HIS A 932 -5.64 13.05 -18.80
CA HIS A 932 -6.19 14.28 -18.21
C HIS A 932 -5.53 15.50 -18.86
N LEU A 933 -6.31 16.57 -19.01
CA LEU A 933 -5.79 17.85 -19.50
C LEU A 933 -5.99 18.93 -18.44
N GLY A 934 -4.92 19.63 -18.09
CA GLY A 934 -5.00 20.91 -17.38
C GLY A 934 -5.24 22.06 -18.35
N ILE A 935 -5.76 23.17 -17.83
CA ILE A 935 -6.00 24.41 -18.58
C ILE A 935 -5.01 25.46 -18.08
N PHE A 936 -4.43 26.25 -18.97
CA PHE A 936 -3.72 27.46 -18.56
C PHE A 936 -4.06 28.64 -19.46
N VAL A 937 -3.91 29.83 -18.89
CA VAL A 937 -4.20 31.10 -19.53
C VAL A 937 -2.95 31.96 -19.50
N ILE A 938 -2.54 32.43 -20.67
CA ILE A 938 -1.50 33.43 -20.85
C ILE A 938 -2.17 34.80 -20.82
N ILE A 939 -1.85 35.60 -19.81
CA ILE A 939 -2.45 36.91 -19.56
C ILE A 939 -1.79 37.95 -20.47
N ASP A 940 -2.60 38.70 -21.22
CA ASP A 940 -2.16 39.76 -22.16
C ASP A 940 -1.04 39.33 -23.13
N GLY A 941 -1.08 38.08 -23.60
CA GLY A 941 0.07 37.46 -24.24
C GLY A 941 -0.23 36.18 -25.01
N ILE A 942 0.83 35.63 -25.61
CA ILE A 942 0.79 34.38 -26.38
C ILE A 942 1.97 33.46 -26.07
N ASP A 943 3.00 33.93 -25.38
CA ASP A 943 4.22 33.15 -25.11
C ASP A 943 4.32 32.83 -23.61
N PRO A 944 3.98 31.59 -23.19
CA PRO A 944 3.94 31.21 -21.79
C PRO A 944 5.33 31.19 -21.14
N THR A 945 6.42 31.36 -21.91
CA THR A 945 7.79 31.37 -21.37
C THR A 945 8.24 32.75 -20.90
N VAL A 946 7.50 33.81 -21.25
CA VAL A 946 7.86 35.20 -20.92
C VAL A 946 6.67 36.02 -20.43
N ASP A 947 5.45 35.65 -20.81
CA ASP A 947 4.21 36.28 -20.38
C ASP A 947 3.69 35.63 -19.08
N GLU A 948 2.80 36.30 -18.35
CA GLU A 948 2.22 35.78 -17.10
C GLU A 948 1.26 34.63 -17.41
N VAL A 949 1.38 33.53 -16.66
CA VAL A 949 0.55 32.32 -16.83
C VAL A 949 -0.19 32.02 -15.53
N VAL A 950 -1.48 31.69 -15.66
CA VAL A 950 -2.29 31.11 -14.58
C VAL A 950 -2.84 29.75 -15.01
N PHE A 951 -2.87 28.81 -14.09
CA PHE A 951 -3.29 27.42 -14.30
C PHE A 951 -4.65 27.14 -13.65
N SER A 952 -5.38 26.16 -14.18
CA SER A 952 -6.60 25.64 -13.54
C SER A 952 -6.32 25.00 -12.18
N HIS A 953 -5.15 24.39 -12.02
CA HIS A 953 -4.69 23.85 -10.75
C HIS A 953 -4.12 24.97 -9.88
N SER A 954 -4.96 25.52 -9.01
CA SER A 954 -4.65 26.73 -8.23
C SER A 954 -3.38 26.64 -7.38
N GLY A 955 -2.93 25.44 -6.97
CA GLY A 955 -1.65 25.24 -6.29
C GLY A 955 -0.43 25.77 -7.07
N ALA A 956 -0.52 25.83 -8.40
CA ALA A 956 0.51 26.41 -9.27
C ALA A 956 0.39 27.94 -9.42
N ASN A 957 -0.65 28.56 -8.85
CA ASN A 957 -0.86 30.00 -8.98
C ASN A 957 -0.37 30.75 -7.75
N THR A 958 0.09 31.99 -7.95
CA THR A 958 0.48 32.86 -6.85
C THR A 958 -0.67 33.07 -5.86
N GLY A 959 -0.47 32.68 -4.60
CA GLY A 959 -1.46 32.82 -3.53
C GLY A 959 -2.59 31.78 -3.58
N ASN A 960 -2.44 30.71 -4.35
CA ASN A 960 -3.43 29.66 -4.58
C ASN A 960 -4.76 30.20 -5.11
N ASN A 961 -4.69 31.27 -5.90
CA ASN A 961 -5.87 31.86 -6.52
C ASN A 961 -6.39 30.96 -7.64
N ASP A 962 -7.71 30.74 -7.64
CA ASP A 962 -8.38 29.98 -8.68
C ASP A 962 -8.97 30.91 -9.73
N HIS A 963 -8.37 30.91 -10.92
CA HIS A 963 -8.71 31.81 -12.02
C HIS A 963 -9.73 31.20 -13.00
N ILE A 964 -10.14 29.94 -12.79
CA ILE A 964 -10.99 29.20 -13.74
C ILE A 964 -12.18 28.62 -12.99
N LYS A 965 -13.39 28.80 -13.52
CA LYS A 965 -14.61 28.29 -12.89
C LYS A 965 -15.43 27.41 -13.80
N HIS A 966 -15.92 26.30 -13.26
CA HIS A 966 -16.83 25.40 -13.96
C HIS A 966 -18.21 26.05 -14.09
N LEU A 967 -18.63 26.33 -15.32
CA LEU A 967 -19.92 26.96 -15.59
C LEU A 967 -21.00 25.95 -15.96
N GLY A 968 -20.60 24.73 -16.29
CA GLY A 968 -21.46 23.62 -16.67
C GLY A 968 -20.76 22.68 -17.64
N ASP A 969 -21.54 21.78 -18.23
CA ASP A 969 -21.16 20.79 -19.23
C ASP A 969 -20.19 21.36 -20.26
N ASN A 970 -18.93 20.92 -20.17
CA ASN A 970 -17.86 21.32 -21.08
C ASN A 970 -17.72 22.85 -21.23
N ALA A 971 -18.00 23.62 -20.19
CA ALA A 971 -17.94 25.08 -20.19
C ALA A 971 -17.26 25.62 -18.93
N PHE A 972 -16.32 26.55 -19.12
CA PHE A 972 -15.60 27.21 -18.04
C PHE A 972 -15.41 28.71 -18.30
N GLY A 973 -15.38 29.49 -17.23
CA GLY A 973 -15.13 30.93 -17.20
C GLY A 973 -13.74 31.22 -16.63
N ILE A 974 -13.17 32.35 -17.02
CA ILE A 974 -11.81 32.77 -16.65
C ILE A 974 -11.88 34.18 -16.10
N GLU A 975 -11.06 34.45 -15.08
CA GLU A 975 -10.77 35.79 -14.56
C GLU A 975 -9.33 36.18 -14.94
N ASP A 976 -9.15 37.32 -15.63
CA ASP A 976 -7.89 37.68 -16.29
C ASP A 976 -6.97 38.65 -15.51
N GLN A 977 -7.40 39.07 -14.32
CA GLN A 977 -6.66 40.04 -13.51
C GLN A 977 -5.92 39.42 -12.33
N ALA A 978 -4.73 39.95 -12.06
CA ALA A 978 -3.94 39.59 -10.88
C ALA A 978 -4.74 39.79 -9.58
N GLY A 979 -4.73 38.77 -8.70
CA GLY A 979 -5.48 38.79 -7.43
C GLY A 979 -6.99 38.55 -7.57
N LEU A 980 -7.41 38.00 -8.71
CA LEU A 980 -8.80 37.69 -9.09
C LEU A 980 -9.69 38.91 -9.37
N GLY A 981 -9.14 40.07 -9.73
CA GLY A 981 -9.93 41.21 -10.22
C GLY A 981 -11.26 41.49 -9.51
N ASP A 982 -12.33 41.53 -10.30
CA ASP A 982 -13.73 41.66 -9.87
C ASP A 982 -14.44 40.34 -9.65
N ARG A 983 -13.81 39.20 -9.97
CA ARG A 983 -14.27 37.84 -9.64
C ARG A 983 -15.60 37.50 -10.28
N ASP A 984 -15.87 38.01 -11.47
CA ASP A 984 -17.05 37.65 -12.26
C ASP A 984 -16.77 36.55 -13.29
N PHE A 985 -15.49 36.22 -13.56
CA PHE A 985 -15.05 35.10 -14.40
C PHE A 985 -15.67 35.10 -15.81
N ASP A 986 -16.15 36.24 -16.29
CA ASP A 986 -16.76 36.41 -17.62
C ASP A 986 -15.84 37.09 -18.64
N ASP A 987 -14.65 37.49 -18.21
CA ASP A 987 -13.54 37.98 -19.03
C ASP A 987 -13.31 37.10 -20.27
N VAL A 988 -13.21 35.78 -20.06
CA VAL A 988 -13.23 34.80 -21.14
C VAL A 988 -14.08 33.60 -20.74
N VAL A 989 -15.01 33.23 -21.61
CA VAL A 989 -15.80 32.01 -21.48
C VAL A 989 -15.47 31.06 -22.63
N VAL A 990 -15.11 29.84 -22.27
CA VAL A 990 -14.83 28.76 -23.21
C VAL A 990 -15.89 27.69 -23.08
N ARG A 991 -16.41 27.22 -24.22
CA ARG A 991 -17.27 26.06 -24.31
C ARG A 991 -16.69 25.10 -25.33
N PHE A 992 -16.74 23.79 -25.06
CA PHE A 992 -16.24 22.80 -26.00
C PHE A 992 -17.20 21.62 -26.19
N SER A 993 -16.98 20.88 -27.27
CA SER A 993 -17.74 19.67 -27.59
C SER A 993 -16.95 18.77 -28.53
N THR A 994 -17.22 17.46 -28.46
CA THR A 994 -16.76 16.51 -29.46
C THR A 994 -17.53 16.69 -30.78
N ILE A 995 -16.86 16.61 -31.93
CA ILE A 995 -17.44 16.81 -33.27
C ILE A 995 -17.45 15.56 -34.15
#